data_AF-A0A9R1MD04-F1
#
_entry.id   AF-A0A9R1MD04-F1
#
_cell.length_a   1.000
_cell.length_b   1.000
_cell.length_c   1.000
_cell.angle_alpha   90.00
_cell.angle_beta   90.00
_cell.angle_gamma   90.00
#
_symmetry.space_group_name_H-M   'P 1'
#
loop_
_entity.id
_entity.type
_entity.pdbx_description
1 polymer ?
#
loop_
_entity_poly.entity_id
_entity_poly.type
_entity_poly.pdbx_seq_one_letter_code
_entity_poly.pdbx_strand_id
1 'polypeptide(L)'
;MLCLASSSSSPSVPPRPSGPAADRPGPGIPGGAGAVRLSVAPMPSSLRCSWPCKANSKISVAETARESTTVATEDGVSHLPIYDLDPKLAEFKNHFNYRMRRYHYQKHLIEKHEGSLEEFSRGYLKFGINAEPGATVYREWAPAAMEAQLVGDFNNWNGSEHMMTKDNFGVWSIKIPHVDGRPAIPHNSKVKFRFRHDGVWVERIPAWIRYAIVNTSKFGAPYDGVHWDPTTSERYVFKHPRPRKPDIPRIYEAHVGMSGEKPEVYREFAENVLPRIRAKNYNTVQLMAIMEHSYYASFGYHVTNFFAVSSKSGTPEDLKYLVDKAHSLGLRVLMDVVHSHASKNVTDGLNGYDVGQSAQESYFNTGDRGYHKLCDSRLFNYTNWEVLRFLLSNLRYWMDEFMFDGFRFDGVTSMLYNHHGINMSFTGNYKEYFDLDTNVDAIIYMMLANHLIHKLLPEATIIAEDVSGMPVLCRPVDEGGVGFDYRQAMAIPERWVDYLKNKDAHELSMSGISQTLNNRNKDQDAIETTIAQQTTPRSNVDVVSEIPSHISSTSTFEHNSQLETSPPKLPIIQALEALLLAERQGAAALRDATDIMRRQIEQSDALLTKTKQEMDEVRKKQAKTDQILRLLISGAQGNPTS
;
A
#
# COMPACT_ATOMS: atom_id res chain seq x y z
N MET A 1 -24.85 -61.94 -12.63
CA MET A 1 -23.83 -63.00 -12.60
C MET A 1 -22.95 -62.77 -11.38
N LEU A 2 -22.54 -63.85 -10.69
CA LEU A 2 -21.50 -64.01 -9.64
C LEU A 2 -21.03 -62.74 -8.85
N CYS A 3 -21.24 -62.58 -7.53
CA CYS A 3 -20.80 -63.40 -6.37
C CYS A 3 -19.26 -63.37 -6.14
N LEU A 4 -18.65 -63.18 -4.95
CA LEU A 4 -19.01 -62.95 -3.51
C LEU A 4 -17.83 -62.11 -2.91
N ALA A 5 -17.90 -61.23 -1.89
CA ALA A 5 -18.42 -61.25 -0.50
C ALA A 5 -17.46 -61.82 0.59
N SER A 6 -16.96 -60.94 1.48
CA SER A 6 -16.42 -61.19 2.84
C SER A 6 -15.04 -61.94 2.96
N SER A 7 -14.34 -62.04 4.10
CA SER A 7 -14.64 -61.65 5.50
C SER A 7 -13.37 -61.27 6.32
N SER A 8 -13.53 -61.08 7.64
CA SER A 8 -12.60 -60.55 8.65
C SER A 8 -11.51 -61.51 9.18
N SER A 9 -10.46 -60.97 9.85
CA SER A 9 -10.08 -61.38 11.23
C SER A 9 -8.82 -60.68 11.80
N SER A 10 -8.70 -60.68 13.14
CA SER A 10 -7.47 -60.48 13.95
C SER A 10 -7.49 -61.54 15.07
N PRO A 11 -6.34 -61.97 15.66
CA PRO A 11 -5.90 -61.37 16.95
C PRO A 11 -4.40 -61.59 17.38
N SER A 12 -4.08 -61.10 18.60
CA SER A 12 -3.14 -61.67 19.61
C SER A 12 -1.60 -61.45 19.55
N VAL A 13 -0.98 -61.39 20.75
CA VAL A 13 0.45 -61.06 21.06
C VAL A 13 0.86 -61.71 22.41
N PRO A 14 1.95 -62.51 22.49
CA PRO A 14 3.14 -62.19 23.32
C PRO A 14 4.46 -62.80 22.71
N PRO A 15 5.64 -62.97 23.38
CA PRO A 15 6.11 -62.57 24.73
C PRO A 15 7.52 -61.88 24.78
N ARG A 16 8.01 -61.61 26.01
CA ARG A 16 9.38 -61.12 26.38
C ARG A 16 10.33 -62.23 26.86
N PRO A 17 11.64 -61.94 26.93
CA PRO A 17 12.46 -61.99 28.17
C PRO A 17 13.21 -60.64 28.43
N SER A 18 13.97 -60.34 29.50
CA SER A 18 14.09 -60.80 30.91
C SER A 18 14.82 -59.72 31.77
N GLY A 19 15.07 -59.97 33.06
CA GLY A 19 16.08 -59.25 33.91
C GLY A 19 17.38 -60.07 34.08
N PRO A 20 18.31 -59.82 35.05
CA PRO A 20 18.18 -59.16 36.39
C PRO A 20 19.04 -57.87 36.58
N ALA A 21 18.84 -56.94 37.55
CA ALA A 21 18.97 -56.94 39.04
C ALA A 21 20.43 -57.04 39.57
N ALA A 22 20.93 -56.33 40.60
CA ALA A 22 20.37 -55.39 41.62
C ALA A 22 21.50 -54.37 42.08
N ASP A 23 21.55 -53.60 43.19
CA ASP A 23 20.70 -53.41 44.41
C ASP A 23 20.82 -51.98 45.08
N ARG A 24 21.39 -51.84 46.31
CA ARG A 24 21.33 -50.69 47.27
C ARG A 24 22.64 -50.62 48.15
N PRO A 25 22.86 -49.70 49.15
CA PRO A 25 21.97 -48.73 49.84
C PRO A 25 22.51 -47.28 50.06
N GLY A 26 21.79 -46.46 50.86
CA GLY A 26 22.17 -45.11 51.34
C GLY A 26 23.01 -45.11 52.65
N PRO A 27 23.08 -44.02 53.47
CA PRO A 27 21.91 -43.28 54.01
C PRO A 27 22.09 -41.74 54.25
N GLY A 28 21.09 -41.05 54.85
CA GLY A 28 21.29 -39.79 55.61
C GLY A 28 20.16 -38.74 55.57
N ILE A 29 19.53 -38.45 56.73
CA ILE A 29 18.68 -37.25 57.00
C ILE A 29 18.85 -36.87 58.50
N PRO A 30 18.79 -35.59 58.90
CA PRO A 30 17.56 -34.99 59.45
C PRO A 30 17.35 -33.52 58.97
N GLY A 31 16.24 -32.82 59.23
CA GLY A 31 14.96 -33.18 59.86
C GLY A 31 14.24 -31.92 60.43
N GLY A 32 12.90 -31.85 60.33
CA GLY A 32 12.07 -30.72 60.80
C GLY A 32 11.36 -30.00 59.64
N ALA A 33 10.03 -30.02 59.39
CA ALA A 33 8.78 -30.26 60.14
C ALA A 33 7.96 -28.97 60.34
N GLY A 34 6.77 -28.94 59.71
CA GLY A 34 5.81 -27.83 59.77
C GLY A 34 4.79 -27.97 58.63
N ALA A 35 3.53 -28.29 58.95
CA ALA A 35 2.54 -28.71 57.95
C ALA A 35 1.18 -28.04 58.13
N VAL A 36 0.57 -27.60 57.03
CA VAL A 36 -0.85 -27.25 56.90
C VAL A 36 -1.36 -27.77 55.54
N ARG A 37 -2.66 -28.13 55.47
CA ARG A 37 -3.30 -28.75 54.30
C ARG A 37 -3.45 -27.79 53.11
N LEU A 38 -3.38 -28.34 51.89
CA LEU A 38 -3.95 -27.75 50.68
C LEU A 38 -5.35 -28.34 50.43
N SER A 39 -6.29 -27.47 50.03
CA SER A 39 -7.64 -27.83 49.57
C SER A 39 -7.86 -27.28 48.16
N VAL A 40 -8.45 -28.08 47.26
CA VAL A 40 -8.55 -27.75 45.83
C VAL A 40 -9.96 -27.30 45.44
N ALA A 41 -10.08 -26.06 44.97
CA ALA A 41 -11.18 -25.53 44.16
C ALA A 41 -10.66 -24.34 43.32
N PRO A 42 -11.22 -24.05 42.13
CA PRO A 42 -10.56 -23.20 41.13
C PRO A 42 -10.87 -21.69 41.22
N MET A 43 -10.00 -20.88 40.60
CA MET A 43 -10.20 -19.45 40.30
C MET A 43 -9.82 -19.18 38.83
N PRO A 44 -10.39 -18.14 38.17
CA PRO A 44 -10.36 -18.00 36.71
C PRO A 44 -9.08 -17.35 36.16
N SER A 45 -8.80 -17.63 34.89
CA SER A 45 -7.63 -17.11 34.16
C SER A 45 -7.88 -15.71 33.55
N SER A 46 -7.24 -14.69 34.12
CA SER A 46 -7.21 -13.32 33.55
C SER A 46 -5.83 -12.68 33.62
N LEU A 47 -4.80 -13.37 33.11
CA LEU A 47 -3.43 -12.86 33.05
C LEU A 47 -3.20 -12.04 31.77
N ARG A 48 -3.23 -10.71 31.91
CA ARG A 48 -2.63 -9.79 30.94
C ARG A 48 -1.11 -9.80 31.11
N CYS A 49 -0.35 -9.94 30.04
CA CYS A 49 1.11 -9.80 30.09
C CYS A 49 1.51 -8.32 30.22
N SER A 50 1.67 -7.83 31.45
CA SER A 50 2.35 -6.57 31.75
C SER A 50 3.87 -6.81 31.87
N TRP A 51 4.67 -6.05 31.12
CA TRP A 51 6.13 -6.13 31.17
C TRP A 51 6.68 -5.29 32.34
N PRO A 52 7.57 -5.83 33.19
CA PRO A 52 8.08 -5.12 34.36
C PRO A 52 9.28 -4.22 34.03
N CYS A 53 9.03 -2.93 33.79
CA CYS A 53 10.10 -1.92 33.69
C CYS A 53 10.72 -1.64 35.07
N LYS A 54 11.97 -2.09 35.31
CA LYS A 54 12.93 -1.47 36.25
C LYS A 54 14.35 -2.03 36.13
N ALA A 55 15.26 -1.22 35.57
CA ALA A 55 16.69 -1.34 35.77
C ALA A 55 17.30 0.07 35.79
N ASN A 56 17.94 0.46 36.90
CA ASN A 56 18.50 1.81 37.05
C ASN A 56 19.88 1.90 36.39
N SER A 57 20.05 2.82 35.44
CA SER A 57 21.36 3.35 35.06
C SER A 57 21.31 4.87 35.02
N LYS A 58 22.23 5.54 35.73
CA LYS A 58 22.29 7.01 35.80
C LYS A 58 23.03 7.55 34.58
N ILE A 59 22.31 8.12 33.62
CA ILE A 59 22.86 9.06 32.63
C ILE A 59 21.94 10.29 32.64
N SER A 60 22.50 11.45 33.00
CA SER A 60 21.77 12.71 33.05
C SER A 60 21.69 13.34 31.65
N VAL A 61 20.64 13.02 30.90
CA VAL A 61 20.21 13.82 29.75
C VAL A 61 19.35 14.97 30.28
N ALA A 62 19.58 16.19 29.81
CA ALA A 62 18.80 17.35 30.23
C ALA A 62 17.41 17.29 29.57
N GLU A 63 16.41 16.85 30.33
CA GLU A 63 15.02 16.77 29.90
C GLU A 63 14.40 18.18 29.86
N THR A 64 14.76 18.98 28.86
CA THR A 64 14.12 20.27 28.58
C THR A 64 12.73 20.03 27.97
N ALA A 65 11.80 19.59 28.81
CA ALA A 65 10.38 19.63 28.53
C ALA A 65 9.94 21.09 28.37
N ARG A 66 10.04 21.61 27.14
CA ARG A 66 9.32 22.82 26.74
C ARG A 66 7.85 22.45 26.66
N GLU A 67 7.12 22.66 27.75
CA GLU A 67 5.66 22.79 27.68
C GLU A 67 5.35 23.96 26.72
N SER A 68 4.93 23.61 25.50
CA SER A 68 4.51 24.61 24.50
C SER A 68 3.16 25.16 24.94
N THR A 69 3.15 26.39 25.47
CA THR A 69 1.94 27.02 26.01
C THR A 69 1.01 27.50 24.88
N THR A 70 0.44 26.56 24.12
CA THR A 70 -0.60 26.81 23.11
C THR A 70 -1.92 27.17 23.81
N VAL A 71 -2.00 28.40 24.33
CA VAL A 71 -3.21 28.92 24.99
C VAL A 71 -4.35 29.00 23.97
N ALA A 72 -5.27 28.05 24.03
CA ALA A 72 -6.48 28.04 23.21
C ALA A 72 -7.50 29.06 23.75
N THR A 73 -7.35 30.33 23.35
CA THR A 73 -8.40 31.35 23.49
C THR A 73 -9.53 31.12 22.49
N GLU A 74 -10.74 31.59 22.81
CA GLU A 74 -11.94 31.40 21.96
C GLU A 74 -11.80 32.04 20.56
N ASP A 75 -11.01 33.11 20.44
CA ASP A 75 -10.64 33.75 19.16
C ASP A 75 -9.56 33.00 18.35
N GLY A 76 -9.06 31.87 18.85
CA GLY A 76 -8.11 30.98 18.17
C GLY A 76 -6.63 31.24 18.50
N VAL A 77 -5.77 30.42 17.91
CA VAL A 77 -4.32 30.42 18.16
C VAL A 77 -3.68 31.63 17.46
N SER A 78 -3.23 32.62 18.23
CA SER A 78 -2.74 33.90 17.71
C SER A 78 -1.31 33.86 17.15
N HIS A 79 -0.52 32.86 17.55
CA HIS A 79 0.85 32.64 17.12
C HIS A 79 1.17 31.13 17.07
N LEU A 80 1.82 30.68 16.01
CA LEU A 80 2.32 29.31 15.83
C LEU A 80 3.85 29.34 15.76
N PRO A 81 4.58 28.41 16.40
CA PRO A 81 6.05 28.38 16.36
C PRO A 81 6.68 28.41 14.97
N ILE A 82 6.00 27.89 13.94
CA ILE A 82 6.45 28.00 12.54
C ILE A 82 6.64 29.45 12.06
N TYR A 83 5.94 30.44 12.63
CA TYR A 83 6.12 31.85 12.27
C TYR A 83 7.46 32.43 12.78
N ASP A 84 8.06 31.82 13.79
CA ASP A 84 9.39 32.19 14.28
C ASP A 84 10.50 31.53 13.45
N LEU A 85 10.19 30.44 12.73
CA LEU A 85 11.09 29.77 11.79
C LEU A 85 11.08 30.43 10.41
N ASP A 86 9.90 30.79 9.88
CA ASP A 86 9.77 31.66 8.71
C ASP A 86 8.66 32.73 8.89
N PRO A 87 9.04 34.00 9.08
CA PRO A 87 8.11 35.11 9.16
C PRO A 87 7.19 35.29 7.94
N LYS A 88 7.51 34.79 6.74
CA LYS A 88 6.63 34.88 5.56
C LYS A 88 5.33 34.11 5.76
N LEU A 89 5.35 33.03 6.54
CA LEU A 89 4.17 32.26 6.89
C LEU A 89 3.14 33.09 7.67
N ALA A 90 3.56 34.20 8.28
CA ALA A 90 2.66 35.13 8.97
C ALA A 90 1.69 35.86 8.01
N GLU A 91 2.03 36.02 6.72
CA GLU A 91 1.10 36.54 5.70
C GLU A 91 -0.12 35.61 5.50
N PHE A 92 0.07 34.31 5.73
CA PHE A 92 -0.92 33.26 5.52
C PHE A 92 -1.63 32.83 6.82
N LYS A 93 -1.57 33.65 7.87
CA LYS A 93 -2.18 33.38 9.20
C LYS A 93 -3.61 32.88 9.13
N ASN A 94 -4.47 33.44 8.27
CA ASN A 94 -5.86 33.01 8.14
C ASN A 94 -5.99 31.55 7.66
N HIS A 95 -5.15 31.12 6.70
CA HIS A 95 -5.14 29.75 6.19
C HIS A 95 -4.63 28.76 7.25
N PHE A 96 -3.55 29.11 7.96
CA PHE A 96 -3.03 28.30 9.07
C PHE A 96 -4.00 28.23 10.25
N ASN A 97 -4.64 29.33 10.62
CA ASN A 97 -5.64 29.35 11.70
C ASN A 97 -6.88 28.52 11.35
N TYR A 98 -7.30 28.51 10.07
CA TYR A 98 -8.33 27.60 9.59
C TYR A 98 -7.88 26.13 9.68
N ARG A 99 -6.68 25.80 9.18
CA ARG A 99 -6.09 24.44 9.26
C ARG A 99 -6.04 23.94 10.71
N MET A 100 -5.45 24.70 11.62
CA MET A 100 -5.32 24.29 13.04
C MET A 100 -6.69 24.18 13.72
N ARG A 101 -7.63 25.10 13.46
CA ARG A 101 -9.00 25.01 13.99
C ARG A 101 -9.71 23.74 13.48
N ARG A 102 -9.55 23.37 12.21
CA ARG A 102 -10.10 22.14 11.62
C ARG A 102 -9.44 20.89 12.20
N TYR A 103 -8.11 20.88 12.40
CA TYR A 103 -7.38 19.79 13.05
C TYR A 103 -7.87 19.55 14.48
N HIS A 104 -7.83 20.57 15.34
CA HIS A 104 -8.24 20.43 16.74
C HIS A 104 -9.71 20.05 16.86
N TYR A 105 -10.59 20.59 16.01
CA TYR A 105 -12.00 20.20 15.99
C TYR A 105 -12.19 18.72 15.61
N GLN A 106 -11.53 18.25 14.55
CA GLN A 106 -11.65 16.84 14.13
C GLN A 106 -11.06 15.88 15.18
N LYS A 107 -9.91 16.22 15.77
CA LYS A 107 -9.28 15.46 16.85
C LYS A 107 -10.17 15.40 18.10
N HIS A 108 -10.74 16.54 18.50
CA HIS A 108 -11.68 16.62 19.63
C HIS A 108 -12.92 15.77 19.41
N LEU A 109 -13.51 15.77 18.20
CA LEU A 109 -14.65 14.89 17.90
C LEU A 109 -14.26 13.41 18.04
N ILE A 110 -13.10 13.00 17.52
CA ILE A 110 -12.62 11.61 17.62
C ILE A 110 -12.43 11.23 19.10
N GLU A 111 -11.79 12.08 19.90
CA GLU A 111 -11.62 11.85 21.35
C GLU A 111 -12.97 11.76 22.08
N LYS A 112 -13.92 12.64 21.74
CA LYS A 112 -15.25 12.69 22.37
C LYS A 112 -16.15 11.51 22.02
N HIS A 113 -16.06 10.97 20.80
CA HIS A 113 -17.00 9.96 20.28
C HIS A 113 -16.39 8.55 20.15
N GLU A 114 -15.05 8.43 20.10
CA GLU A 114 -14.31 7.17 19.93
C GLU A 114 -13.25 6.97 21.04
N GLY A 115 -13.22 7.85 22.03
CA GLY A 115 -12.36 7.81 23.22
C GLY A 115 -10.95 8.36 23.00
N SER A 116 -10.27 7.97 21.92
CA SER A 116 -8.97 8.53 21.53
C SER A 116 -8.61 8.18 20.08
N LEU A 117 -7.63 8.89 19.51
CA LEU A 117 -7.07 8.57 18.19
C LEU A 117 -6.41 7.17 18.15
N GLU A 118 -5.84 6.72 19.28
CA GLU A 118 -5.24 5.39 19.44
C GLU A 118 -6.29 4.26 19.44
N GLU A 119 -7.50 4.52 19.96
CA GLU A 119 -8.61 3.57 20.00
C GLU A 119 -9.46 3.61 18.72
N PHE A 120 -9.59 4.79 18.10
CA PHE A 120 -10.22 4.97 16.80
C PHE A 120 -9.50 4.18 15.68
N SER A 121 -8.16 4.18 15.73
CA SER A 121 -7.29 3.41 14.82
C SER A 121 -7.24 1.90 15.09
N ARG A 122 -7.97 1.38 16.09
CA ARG A 122 -8.22 -0.07 16.25
C ARG A 122 -9.40 -0.57 15.39
N GLY A 123 -9.77 0.16 14.34
CA GLY A 123 -10.85 -0.21 13.42
C GLY A 123 -10.70 -1.63 12.85
N TYR A 124 -9.46 -2.09 12.60
CA TYR A 124 -9.18 -3.43 12.06
C TYR A 124 -9.50 -4.60 13.01
N LEU A 125 -9.78 -4.31 14.29
CA LEU A 125 -10.28 -5.27 15.29
C LEU A 125 -11.82 -5.26 15.41
N LYS A 126 -12.48 -4.26 14.80
CA LYS A 126 -13.95 -4.08 14.79
C LYS A 126 -14.54 -4.45 13.43
N PHE A 127 -13.90 -3.99 12.34
CA PHE A 127 -14.25 -4.21 10.95
C PHE A 127 -13.41 -5.33 10.32
N GLY A 128 -13.88 -5.86 9.19
CA GLY A 128 -13.37 -7.11 8.64
C GLY A 128 -13.79 -8.31 9.48
N ILE A 129 -13.23 -9.48 9.16
CA ILE A 129 -13.57 -10.75 9.83
C ILE A 129 -12.63 -10.94 11.03
N ASN A 130 -13.20 -10.98 12.24
CA ASN A 130 -12.48 -11.11 13.50
C ASN A 130 -13.05 -12.26 14.35
N ALA A 131 -12.19 -12.93 15.12
CA ALA A 131 -12.62 -13.92 16.10
C ALA A 131 -13.01 -13.23 17.43
N GLU A 132 -14.20 -13.55 17.93
CA GLU A 132 -14.66 -13.25 19.29
C GLU A 132 -14.80 -14.57 20.09
N PRO A 133 -14.87 -14.56 21.43
CA PRO A 133 -15.05 -15.78 22.22
C PRO A 133 -16.31 -16.57 21.81
N GLY A 134 -16.11 -17.73 21.17
CA GLY A 134 -17.17 -18.64 20.72
C GLY A 134 -17.89 -18.23 19.43
N ALA A 135 -17.42 -17.21 18.70
CA ALA A 135 -18.06 -16.76 17.46
C ALA A 135 -17.09 -16.01 16.53
N THR A 136 -17.29 -16.11 15.22
CA THR A 136 -16.68 -15.21 14.24
C THR A 136 -17.59 -14.00 14.03
N VAL A 137 -17.06 -12.78 14.06
CA VAL A 137 -17.81 -11.56 13.76
C VAL A 137 -17.24 -10.86 12.55
N TYR A 138 -18.13 -10.45 11.64
CA TYR A 138 -17.80 -9.67 10.46
C TYR A 138 -18.57 -8.34 10.50
N ARG A 139 -17.86 -7.23 10.27
CA ARG A 139 -18.47 -5.89 10.09
C ARG A 139 -17.89 -5.19 8.86
N GLU A 140 -18.74 -4.50 8.10
CA GLU A 140 -18.37 -3.80 6.87
C GLU A 140 -19.15 -2.49 6.70
N TRP A 141 -18.53 -1.44 6.20
CA TRP A 141 -19.22 -0.17 5.94
C TRP A 141 -19.72 -0.12 4.49
N ALA A 142 -21.04 -0.17 4.32
CA ALA A 142 -21.70 -0.13 3.01
C ALA A 142 -23.09 0.55 3.13
N PRO A 143 -23.14 1.87 3.38
CA PRO A 143 -24.39 2.62 3.56
C PRO A 143 -25.30 2.58 2.33
N ALA A 144 -24.75 2.48 1.11
CA ALA A 144 -25.52 2.37 -0.13
C ALA A 144 -26.22 1.02 -0.35
N ALA A 145 -25.87 -0.03 0.39
CA ALA A 145 -26.51 -1.34 0.24
C ALA A 145 -27.92 -1.37 0.85
N MET A 146 -28.83 -2.11 0.22
CA MET A 146 -30.19 -2.36 0.73
C MET A 146 -30.27 -3.62 1.60
N GLU A 147 -29.53 -4.66 1.23
CA GLU A 147 -29.37 -5.93 1.94
C GLU A 147 -27.91 -6.37 1.82
N ALA A 148 -27.41 -7.15 2.78
CA ALA A 148 -26.08 -7.75 2.69
C ALA A 148 -26.01 -9.15 3.31
N GLN A 149 -25.03 -9.91 2.82
CA GLN A 149 -24.71 -11.30 3.16
C GLN A 149 -23.18 -11.46 3.24
N LEU A 150 -22.71 -12.37 4.09
CA LEU A 150 -21.35 -12.91 3.99
C LEU A 150 -21.40 -14.24 3.22
N VAL A 151 -20.58 -14.37 2.17
CA VAL A 151 -20.51 -15.58 1.34
C VAL A 151 -19.09 -16.07 1.20
N GLY A 152 -18.91 -17.37 0.98
CA GLY A 152 -17.60 -17.97 0.78
C GLY A 152 -17.64 -19.48 0.73
N ASP A 153 -16.48 -20.12 0.74
CA ASP A 153 -16.39 -21.59 0.68
C ASP A 153 -17.11 -22.24 1.88
N PHE A 154 -17.05 -21.59 3.05
CA PHE A 154 -17.67 -22.05 4.30
C PHE A 154 -19.20 -22.21 4.25
N ASN A 155 -19.88 -21.51 3.31
CA ASN A 155 -21.32 -21.63 3.11
C ASN A 155 -21.70 -21.99 1.65
N ASN A 156 -20.79 -22.65 0.92
CA ASN A 156 -20.96 -23.02 -0.49
C ASN A 156 -21.39 -21.82 -1.37
N TRP A 157 -20.90 -20.62 -1.05
CA TRP A 157 -21.25 -19.36 -1.70
C TRP A 157 -22.75 -19.01 -1.65
N ASN A 158 -23.50 -19.55 -0.69
CA ASN A 158 -24.89 -19.21 -0.42
C ASN A 158 -25.04 -18.43 0.90
N GLY A 159 -25.40 -17.16 0.80
CA GLY A 159 -25.57 -16.26 1.95
C GLY A 159 -26.98 -16.25 2.56
N SER A 160 -27.92 -17.11 2.14
CA SER A 160 -29.30 -17.08 2.63
C SER A 160 -29.43 -17.26 4.14
N GLU A 161 -28.52 -18.03 4.75
CA GLU A 161 -28.43 -18.24 6.21
C GLU A 161 -27.45 -17.27 6.90
N HIS A 162 -26.80 -16.40 6.12
CA HIS A 162 -25.72 -15.51 6.54
C HIS A 162 -26.02 -14.03 6.20
N MET A 163 -27.30 -13.65 6.33
CA MET A 163 -27.77 -12.27 6.22
C MET A 163 -27.16 -11.38 7.32
N MET A 164 -26.74 -10.18 6.95
CA MET A 164 -26.18 -9.18 7.86
C MET A 164 -27.26 -8.18 8.30
N THR A 165 -27.05 -7.53 9.46
CA THR A 165 -27.90 -6.43 9.96
C THR A 165 -27.17 -5.10 9.83
N LYS A 166 -27.84 -4.08 9.27
CA LYS A 166 -27.35 -2.71 9.10
C LYS A 166 -27.65 -1.85 10.34
N ASP A 167 -26.72 -1.00 10.74
CA ASP A 167 -26.94 0.01 11.78
C ASP A 167 -27.32 1.39 11.19
N ASN A 168 -27.51 2.38 12.08
CA ASN A 168 -27.88 3.75 11.72
C ASN A 168 -26.79 4.53 10.97
N PHE A 169 -25.57 4.01 10.87
CA PHE A 169 -24.43 4.62 10.18
C PHE A 169 -24.05 3.89 8.89
N GLY A 170 -24.81 2.84 8.52
CA GLY A 170 -24.57 2.04 7.34
C GLY A 170 -23.49 0.96 7.51
N VAL A 171 -23.11 0.67 8.76
CA VAL A 171 -22.26 -0.49 9.08
C VAL A 171 -23.14 -1.73 9.13
N TRP A 172 -22.83 -2.71 8.28
CA TRP A 172 -23.40 -4.03 8.30
C TRP A 172 -22.63 -4.92 9.27
N SER A 173 -23.32 -5.80 9.98
CA SER A 173 -22.70 -6.77 10.90
C SER A 173 -23.38 -8.13 10.88
N ILE A 174 -22.59 -9.19 11.15
CA ILE A 174 -23.07 -10.55 11.43
C ILE A 174 -22.17 -11.21 12.47
N LYS A 175 -22.76 -12.02 13.35
CA LYS A 175 -22.08 -12.84 14.35
C LYS A 175 -22.44 -14.30 14.13
N ILE A 176 -21.46 -15.09 13.71
CA ILE A 176 -21.60 -16.50 13.33
C ILE A 176 -21.03 -17.36 14.48
N PRO A 177 -21.84 -18.16 15.19
CA PRO A 177 -21.36 -19.03 16.27
C PRO A 177 -20.31 -20.04 15.79
N HIS A 178 -19.42 -20.46 16.67
CA HIS A 178 -18.47 -21.55 16.39
C HIS A 178 -19.20 -22.89 16.14
N VAL A 179 -18.72 -23.64 15.15
CA VAL A 179 -19.19 -25.00 14.83
C VAL A 179 -18.21 -26.00 15.43
N ASP A 180 -18.71 -26.94 16.24
CA ASP A 180 -17.91 -27.92 17.00
C ASP A 180 -16.72 -27.28 17.77
N GLY A 181 -16.95 -26.07 18.31
CA GLY A 181 -15.96 -25.27 19.05
C GLY A 181 -14.97 -24.48 18.18
N ARG A 182 -15.00 -24.65 16.85
CA ARG A 182 -14.06 -24.03 15.89
C ARG A 182 -14.67 -22.80 15.20
N PRO A 183 -13.86 -21.83 14.74
CA PRO A 183 -14.34 -20.74 13.88
C PRO A 183 -15.15 -21.27 12.70
N ALA A 184 -16.29 -20.64 12.42
CA ALA A 184 -17.21 -21.10 11.36
C ALA A 184 -16.68 -20.84 9.94
N ILE A 185 -15.75 -19.89 9.80
CA ILE A 185 -15.02 -19.60 8.57
C ILE A 185 -13.61 -20.19 8.73
N PRO A 186 -13.21 -21.22 7.95
CA PRO A 186 -11.88 -21.81 8.07
C PRO A 186 -10.77 -20.83 7.69
N HIS A 187 -9.61 -20.94 8.34
CA HIS A 187 -8.37 -20.29 7.89
C HIS A 187 -8.09 -20.63 6.42
N ASN A 188 -7.62 -19.63 5.67
CA ASN A 188 -7.25 -19.74 4.25
C ASN A 188 -8.43 -20.12 3.30
N SER A 189 -9.67 -20.03 3.78
CA SER A 189 -10.88 -20.15 2.93
C SER A 189 -11.24 -18.81 2.27
N LYS A 190 -11.93 -18.86 1.12
CA LYS A 190 -12.34 -17.68 0.37
C LYS A 190 -13.64 -17.08 0.89
N VAL A 191 -13.74 -15.75 0.82
CA VAL A 191 -14.87 -14.95 1.30
C VAL A 191 -15.12 -13.72 0.42
N LYS A 192 -16.39 -13.33 0.28
CA LYS A 192 -16.83 -12.05 -0.31
C LYS A 192 -17.99 -11.44 0.47
N PHE A 193 -18.02 -10.12 0.48
CA PHE A 193 -19.20 -9.33 0.82
C PHE A 193 -20.18 -9.40 -0.36
N ARG A 194 -21.40 -9.92 -0.15
CA ARG A 194 -22.45 -9.92 -1.18
C ARG A 194 -23.56 -8.98 -0.74
N PHE A 195 -23.85 -7.94 -1.51
CA PHE A 195 -24.86 -6.93 -1.17
C PHE A 195 -25.84 -6.67 -2.31
N ARG A 196 -27.05 -6.19 -1.99
CA ARG A 196 -28.10 -5.89 -2.98
C ARG A 196 -28.16 -4.40 -3.27
N HIS A 197 -28.08 -4.07 -4.56
CA HIS A 197 -28.21 -2.73 -5.11
C HIS A 197 -28.94 -2.84 -6.46
N ASP A 198 -29.88 -1.92 -6.74
CA ASP A 198 -30.79 -1.96 -7.90
C ASP A 198 -31.42 -3.34 -8.18
N GLY A 199 -31.76 -4.04 -7.09
CA GLY A 199 -32.37 -5.38 -7.11
C GLY A 199 -31.40 -6.54 -7.39
N VAL A 200 -30.16 -6.27 -7.81
CA VAL A 200 -29.16 -7.28 -8.19
C VAL A 200 -28.18 -7.54 -7.03
N TRP A 201 -27.73 -8.79 -6.90
CA TRP A 201 -26.65 -9.15 -5.97
C TRP A 201 -25.29 -8.83 -6.56
N VAL A 202 -24.51 -8.04 -5.83
CA VAL A 202 -23.16 -7.59 -6.16
C VAL A 202 -22.18 -8.20 -5.17
N GLU A 203 -21.08 -8.78 -5.66
CA GLU A 203 -20.02 -9.35 -4.82
C GLU A 203 -18.75 -8.51 -4.84
N ARG A 204 -18.13 -8.32 -3.68
CA ARG A 204 -16.86 -7.61 -3.48
C ARG A 204 -15.97 -8.33 -2.48
N ILE A 205 -14.67 -8.09 -2.59
CA ILE A 205 -13.72 -8.42 -1.53
C ILE A 205 -14.00 -7.47 -0.34
N PRO A 206 -14.04 -7.96 0.92
CA PRO A 206 -14.20 -7.10 2.09
C PRO A 206 -13.12 -6.01 2.14
N ALA A 207 -13.50 -4.75 2.37
CA ALA A 207 -12.58 -3.60 2.34
C ALA A 207 -11.44 -3.73 3.35
N TRP A 208 -11.70 -4.47 4.44
CA TRP A 208 -10.79 -4.76 5.55
C TRP A 208 -10.18 -6.18 5.48
N ILE A 209 -10.12 -6.83 4.31
CA ILE A 209 -9.51 -8.15 4.18
C ILE A 209 -8.00 -8.11 4.42
N ARG A 210 -7.47 -9.11 5.14
CA ARG A 210 -6.04 -9.20 5.49
C ARG A 210 -5.17 -9.97 4.48
N TYR A 211 -5.81 -10.66 3.53
CA TYR A 211 -5.16 -11.36 2.43
C TYR A 211 -6.16 -11.55 1.28
N ALA A 212 -5.69 -11.47 0.04
CA ALA A 212 -6.49 -11.73 -1.16
C ALA A 212 -5.59 -12.41 -2.20
N ILE A 213 -6.12 -13.38 -2.93
CA ILE A 213 -5.34 -14.20 -3.88
C ILE A 213 -5.98 -14.22 -5.27
N VAL A 214 -5.15 -14.39 -6.30
CA VAL A 214 -5.59 -14.52 -7.70
C VAL A 214 -5.20 -15.89 -8.26
N ASN A 215 -6.02 -16.46 -9.15
CA ASN A 215 -5.66 -17.66 -9.88
C ASN A 215 -4.62 -17.33 -10.97
N THR A 216 -3.34 -17.51 -10.66
CA THR A 216 -2.20 -17.23 -11.55
C THR A 216 -2.20 -18.05 -12.84
N SER A 217 -2.93 -19.18 -12.91
CA SER A 217 -3.08 -19.97 -14.14
C SER A 217 -4.03 -19.35 -15.17
N LYS A 218 -4.70 -18.23 -14.85
CA LYS A 218 -5.59 -17.52 -15.77
C LYS A 218 -5.24 -16.01 -15.81
N PHE A 219 -4.79 -15.54 -16.96
CA PHE A 219 -4.58 -14.12 -17.21
C PHE A 219 -5.89 -13.33 -17.01
N GLY A 220 -5.81 -12.20 -16.31
CA GLY A 220 -6.99 -11.38 -16.00
C GLY A 220 -8.03 -12.06 -15.09
N ALA A 221 -7.64 -13.05 -14.29
CA ALA A 221 -8.51 -13.56 -13.24
C ALA A 221 -8.75 -12.49 -12.15
N PRO A 222 -9.99 -12.37 -11.62
CA PRO A 222 -10.24 -11.56 -10.44
C PRO A 222 -9.60 -12.17 -9.20
N TYR A 223 -9.49 -11.37 -8.15
CA TYR A 223 -9.04 -11.81 -6.84
C TYR A 223 -10.22 -12.35 -6.02
N ASP A 224 -9.91 -13.27 -5.10
CA ASP A 224 -10.79 -13.69 -4.03
C ASP A 224 -10.22 -13.23 -2.68
N GLY A 225 -11.05 -12.65 -1.82
CA GLY A 225 -10.67 -12.34 -0.45
C GLY A 225 -10.48 -13.63 0.35
N VAL A 226 -9.49 -13.67 1.24
CA VAL A 226 -9.13 -14.88 2.00
C VAL A 226 -9.18 -14.59 3.50
N HIS A 227 -9.82 -15.47 4.26
CA HIS A 227 -9.87 -15.35 5.72
C HIS A 227 -8.54 -15.79 6.36
N TRP A 228 -7.68 -14.81 6.66
CA TRP A 228 -6.36 -15.05 7.23
C TRP A 228 -6.33 -15.00 8.77
N ASP A 229 -6.76 -16.09 9.42
CA ASP A 229 -6.55 -16.32 10.86
C ASP A 229 -5.74 -17.62 11.12
N PRO A 230 -4.40 -17.62 10.93
CA PRO A 230 -3.57 -18.83 11.02
C PRO A 230 -3.52 -19.40 12.45
N THR A 231 -3.34 -20.72 12.59
CA THR A 231 -3.28 -21.36 13.92
C THR A 231 -2.07 -20.87 14.72
N THR A 232 -2.08 -21.06 16.05
CA THR A 232 -0.96 -20.68 16.94
C THR A 232 0.39 -21.32 16.53
N SER A 233 0.36 -22.43 15.80
CA SER A 233 1.55 -23.10 15.24
C SER A 233 2.05 -22.52 13.91
N GLU A 234 1.19 -21.82 13.16
CA GLU A 234 1.50 -21.26 11.84
C GLU A 234 1.73 -19.74 11.90
N ARG A 235 1.14 -19.08 12.89
CA ARG A 235 1.25 -17.63 13.14
C ARG A 235 2.69 -17.26 13.50
N TYR A 236 3.22 -16.24 12.84
CA TYR A 236 4.56 -15.76 13.12
C TYR A 236 4.65 -15.08 14.48
N VAL A 237 5.77 -15.30 15.17
CA VAL A 237 6.11 -14.65 16.44
C VAL A 237 7.44 -13.93 16.25
N PHE A 238 7.40 -12.59 16.35
CA PHE A 238 8.58 -11.73 16.31
C PHE A 238 9.54 -12.07 17.45
N LYS A 239 10.84 -12.06 17.15
CA LYS A 239 11.94 -12.46 18.06
C LYS A 239 12.89 -11.32 18.33
N HIS A 240 12.90 -10.30 17.47
CA HIS A 240 13.82 -9.18 17.53
C HIS A 240 13.09 -7.88 17.85
N PRO A 241 13.67 -7.00 18.69
CA PRO A 241 13.12 -5.66 18.91
C PRO A 241 13.41 -4.77 17.69
N ARG A 242 12.55 -3.76 17.47
CA ARG A 242 12.84 -2.66 16.53
C ARG A 242 14.20 -2.03 16.84
N PRO A 243 15.07 -1.80 15.84
CA PRO A 243 16.29 -1.01 16.03
C PRO A 243 15.94 0.44 16.38
N ARG A 244 16.81 1.09 17.17
CA ARG A 244 16.69 2.52 17.53
C ARG A 244 16.69 3.41 16.29
N LYS A 245 16.05 4.58 16.37
CA LYS A 245 16.09 5.60 15.33
C LYS A 245 17.55 6.04 15.09
N PRO A 246 18.07 5.94 13.85
CA PRO A 246 19.43 6.37 13.56
C PRO A 246 19.49 7.89 13.39
N ASP A 247 20.64 8.50 13.70
CA ASP A 247 20.86 9.94 13.54
C ASP A 247 20.66 10.40 12.08
N ILE A 248 21.02 9.53 11.12
CA ILE A 248 20.82 9.73 9.69
C ILE A 248 20.30 8.41 9.06
N PRO A 249 19.13 8.42 8.40
CA PRO A 249 18.63 7.28 7.65
C PRO A 249 19.39 7.13 6.32
N ARG A 250 20.07 6.00 6.15
CA ARG A 250 20.65 5.52 4.89
C ARG A 250 19.74 4.42 4.39
N ILE A 251 18.83 4.81 3.49
CA ILE A 251 17.71 4.00 3.04
C ILE A 251 18.08 3.20 1.80
N TYR A 252 17.84 1.89 1.83
CA TYR A 252 17.83 1.03 0.65
C TYR A 252 16.37 0.85 0.20
N GLU A 253 16.03 1.38 -0.96
CA GLU A 253 14.70 1.25 -1.57
C GLU A 253 14.59 -0.08 -2.34
N ALA A 254 13.51 -0.83 -2.14
CA ALA A 254 13.37 -2.18 -2.68
C ALA A 254 11.91 -2.57 -2.98
N HIS A 255 11.74 -3.29 -4.09
CA HIS A 255 10.50 -3.96 -4.48
C HIS A 255 10.75 -5.48 -4.51
N VAL A 256 10.09 -6.25 -3.64
CA VAL A 256 10.40 -7.68 -3.38
C VAL A 256 10.30 -8.54 -4.64
N GLY A 257 9.20 -8.48 -5.40
CA GLY A 257 8.97 -9.38 -6.54
C GLY A 257 9.91 -9.20 -7.75
N MET A 258 10.91 -8.30 -7.67
CA MET A 258 11.93 -8.07 -8.71
C MET A 258 13.36 -7.99 -8.17
N SER A 259 13.60 -8.43 -6.92
CA SER A 259 14.88 -8.22 -6.22
C SER A 259 16.01 -9.19 -6.59
N GLY A 260 15.69 -10.30 -7.27
CA GLY A 260 16.64 -11.31 -7.71
C GLY A 260 16.57 -11.58 -9.22
N GLU A 261 17.41 -12.51 -9.69
CA GLU A 261 17.46 -12.94 -11.11
C GLU A 261 16.18 -13.64 -11.60
N LYS A 262 15.30 -13.98 -10.65
CA LYS A 262 13.95 -14.52 -10.84
C LYS A 262 13.01 -13.77 -9.89
N PRO A 263 11.68 -13.79 -10.10
CA PRO A 263 10.74 -13.19 -9.15
C PRO A 263 10.89 -13.83 -7.77
N GLU A 264 11.37 -13.06 -6.78
CA GLU A 264 11.60 -13.54 -5.41
C GLU A 264 10.35 -13.41 -4.53
N VAL A 265 10.20 -14.32 -3.57
CA VAL A 265 9.23 -14.21 -2.47
C VAL A 265 9.83 -13.53 -1.23
N TYR A 266 8.98 -13.09 -0.28
CA TYR A 266 9.40 -12.38 0.95
C TYR A 266 10.51 -13.13 1.74
N ARG A 267 10.50 -14.47 1.74
CA ARG A 267 11.55 -15.29 2.38
C ARG A 267 12.88 -15.26 1.64
N GLU A 268 12.85 -15.24 0.32
CA GLU A 268 14.07 -15.19 -0.50
C GLU A 268 14.73 -13.82 -0.35
N PHE A 269 13.97 -12.73 -0.41
CA PHE A 269 14.46 -11.39 -0.10
C PHE A 269 15.09 -11.31 1.31
N ALA A 270 14.46 -11.96 2.30
CA ALA A 270 14.92 -11.96 3.69
C ALA A 270 16.27 -12.70 3.89
N GLU A 271 16.56 -13.74 3.11
CA GLU A 271 17.83 -14.48 3.17
C GLU A 271 18.88 -13.96 2.18
N ASN A 272 18.48 -13.58 0.96
CA ASN A 272 19.38 -13.27 -0.15
C ASN A 272 19.75 -11.79 -0.23
N VAL A 273 18.82 -10.89 0.13
CA VAL A 273 18.94 -9.45 -0.16
C VAL A 273 19.21 -8.64 1.11
N LEU A 274 18.49 -8.88 2.21
CA LEU A 274 18.73 -8.18 3.49
C LEU A 274 20.21 -8.24 3.96
N PRO A 275 20.94 -9.38 3.87
CA PRO A 275 22.36 -9.39 4.23
C PRO A 275 23.24 -8.52 3.31
N ARG A 276 22.89 -8.38 2.02
CA ARG A 276 23.59 -7.51 1.07
C ARG A 276 23.37 -6.03 1.39
N ILE A 277 22.13 -5.66 1.74
CA ILE A 277 21.78 -4.33 2.22
C ILE A 277 22.58 -3.99 3.48
N ARG A 278 22.61 -4.89 4.46
CA ARG A 278 23.36 -4.72 5.70
C ARG A 278 24.88 -4.65 5.46
N ALA A 279 25.43 -5.46 4.57
CA ALA A 279 26.85 -5.44 4.21
C ALA A 279 27.27 -4.13 3.52
N LYS A 280 26.36 -3.49 2.75
CA LYS A 280 26.55 -2.15 2.19
C LYS A 280 26.37 -1.01 3.22
N ASN A 281 26.16 -1.32 4.51
CA ASN A 281 26.06 -0.37 5.63
C ASN A 281 24.89 0.64 5.57
N TYR A 282 23.85 0.34 4.79
CA TYR A 282 22.52 0.90 5.00
C TYR A 282 22.01 0.51 6.40
N ASN A 283 21.11 1.33 6.95
CA ASN A 283 20.48 1.10 8.27
C ASN A 283 18.95 1.10 8.22
N THR A 284 18.36 1.43 7.06
CA THR A 284 16.92 1.42 6.83
C THR A 284 16.62 0.78 5.48
N VAL A 285 15.52 0.03 5.37
CA VAL A 285 14.94 -0.46 4.13
C VAL A 285 13.62 0.27 3.89
N GLN A 286 13.35 0.73 2.66
CA GLN A 286 12.03 1.17 2.22
C GLN A 286 11.43 0.06 1.35
N LEU A 287 10.33 -0.55 1.81
CA LEU A 287 9.65 -1.62 1.09
C LEU A 287 8.45 -1.09 0.32
N MET A 288 8.59 -1.14 -1.01
CA MET A 288 7.57 -0.77 -1.98
C MET A 288 6.57 -1.91 -2.20
N ALA A 289 5.39 -1.59 -2.74
CA ALA A 289 4.39 -2.54 -3.23
C ALA A 289 3.87 -3.60 -2.23
N ILE A 290 3.90 -3.30 -0.93
CA ILE A 290 3.45 -4.22 0.13
C ILE A 290 1.92 -4.33 0.22
N MET A 291 1.19 -3.21 0.09
CA MET A 291 -0.28 -3.25 0.01
C MET A 291 -0.72 -3.95 -1.29
N GLU A 292 -1.73 -4.81 -1.22
CA GLU A 292 -2.16 -5.59 -2.39
C GLU A 292 -2.79 -4.72 -3.48
N HIS A 293 -2.32 -4.93 -4.70
CA HIS A 293 -2.55 -4.13 -5.90
C HIS A 293 -2.78 -5.08 -7.08
N SER A 294 -3.94 -5.05 -7.74
CA SER A 294 -4.26 -6.10 -8.74
C SER A 294 -3.33 -6.11 -9.96
N TYR A 295 -2.86 -4.93 -10.38
CA TYR A 295 -2.01 -4.72 -11.56
C TYR A 295 -0.54 -4.62 -11.16
N TYR A 296 0.28 -5.64 -11.45
CA TYR A 296 1.67 -5.71 -11.00
C TYR A 296 2.56 -4.56 -11.50
N ALA A 297 2.41 -4.17 -12.77
CA ALA A 297 3.14 -3.03 -13.35
C ALA A 297 2.65 -1.65 -12.87
N SER A 298 1.77 -1.59 -11.86
CA SER A 298 1.54 -0.38 -11.07
C SER A 298 2.69 -0.05 -10.11
N PHE A 299 3.64 -0.96 -9.91
CA PHE A 299 4.73 -0.84 -8.94
C PHE A 299 4.25 -0.66 -7.47
N GLY A 300 3.00 -1.06 -7.19
CA GLY A 300 2.35 -0.89 -5.89
C GLY A 300 1.34 0.26 -5.84
N TYR A 301 1.47 1.28 -6.70
CA TYR A 301 0.69 2.53 -6.57
C TYR A 301 -0.83 2.35 -6.76
N HIS A 302 -1.28 1.40 -7.59
CA HIS A 302 -2.71 1.13 -7.77
C HIS A 302 -3.23 0.09 -6.76
N VAL A 303 -3.21 0.43 -5.47
CA VAL A 303 -3.71 -0.41 -4.36
C VAL A 303 -5.19 -0.74 -4.56
N THR A 304 -5.55 -2.01 -4.34
CA THR A 304 -6.93 -2.51 -4.35
C THR A 304 -7.43 -2.92 -2.96
N ASN A 305 -6.59 -3.59 -2.16
CA ASN A 305 -6.95 -4.13 -0.84
C ASN A 305 -5.96 -3.64 0.23
N PHE A 306 -6.26 -2.50 0.84
CA PHE A 306 -5.32 -1.74 1.70
C PHE A 306 -4.83 -2.50 2.94
N PHE A 307 -5.60 -3.45 3.47
CA PHE A 307 -5.22 -4.27 4.63
C PHE A 307 -4.56 -5.61 4.23
N ALA A 308 -4.48 -5.93 2.94
CA ALA A 308 -3.89 -7.17 2.46
C ALA A 308 -2.41 -6.97 2.09
N VAL A 309 -1.59 -7.92 2.54
CA VAL A 309 -0.22 -8.11 2.02
C VAL A 309 -0.31 -8.62 0.58
N SER A 310 0.52 -8.09 -0.32
CA SER A 310 0.52 -8.54 -1.71
C SER A 310 0.93 -10.02 -1.82
N SER A 311 -0.04 -10.84 -2.23
CA SER A 311 0.02 -12.31 -2.28
C SER A 311 1.03 -12.87 -3.27
N LYS A 312 1.41 -12.06 -4.27
CA LYS A 312 2.38 -12.41 -5.33
C LYS A 312 3.75 -12.80 -4.77
N SER A 313 4.12 -12.23 -3.62
CA SER A 313 5.41 -12.44 -2.96
C SER A 313 5.32 -13.36 -1.73
N GLY A 314 4.14 -13.90 -1.40
CA GLY A 314 3.92 -14.80 -0.25
C GLY A 314 2.87 -14.31 0.75
N THR A 315 2.83 -14.96 1.92
CA THR A 315 1.79 -14.77 2.94
C THR A 315 2.11 -13.62 3.90
N PRO A 316 1.12 -13.13 4.70
CA PRO A 316 1.38 -12.19 5.78
C PRO A 316 2.43 -12.67 6.80
N GLU A 317 2.54 -13.97 7.06
CA GLU A 317 3.51 -14.52 7.99
C GLU A 317 4.94 -14.56 7.40
N ASP A 318 5.06 -14.53 6.07
CA ASP A 318 6.35 -14.39 5.36
C ASP A 318 6.84 -12.94 5.35
N LEU A 319 5.92 -11.96 5.29
CA LEU A 319 6.28 -10.55 5.47
C LEU A 319 6.72 -10.24 6.91
N LYS A 320 6.03 -10.79 7.92
CA LYS A 320 6.45 -10.68 9.33
C LYS A 320 7.85 -11.27 9.53
N TYR A 321 8.14 -12.41 8.90
CA TYR A 321 9.49 -13.00 8.89
C TYR A 321 10.54 -12.07 8.28
N LEU A 322 10.23 -11.40 7.16
CA LEU A 322 11.13 -10.44 6.51
C LEU A 322 11.46 -9.26 7.45
N VAL A 323 10.46 -8.66 8.10
CA VAL A 323 10.69 -7.52 9.02
C VAL A 323 11.48 -7.96 10.26
N ASP A 324 11.14 -9.08 10.89
CA ASP A 324 11.88 -9.62 12.05
C ASP A 324 13.35 -9.95 11.68
N LYS A 325 13.57 -10.47 10.47
CA LYS A 325 14.91 -10.75 9.93
C LYS A 325 15.69 -9.45 9.66
N ALA A 326 15.05 -8.39 9.17
CA ALA A 326 15.68 -7.07 9.03
C ALA A 326 16.08 -6.48 10.40
N HIS A 327 15.17 -6.54 11.39
CA HIS A 327 15.43 -6.14 12.77
C HIS A 327 16.59 -6.93 13.39
N SER A 328 16.69 -8.24 13.12
CA SER A 328 17.82 -9.08 13.57
C SER A 328 19.20 -8.61 13.04
N LEU A 329 19.23 -7.95 11.88
CA LEU A 329 20.43 -7.41 11.25
C LEU A 329 20.73 -5.96 11.67
N GLY A 330 19.86 -5.36 12.49
CA GLY A 330 19.92 -3.94 12.87
C GLY A 330 19.43 -2.99 11.78
N LEU A 331 18.64 -3.48 10.81
CA LEU A 331 18.00 -2.67 9.77
C LEU A 331 16.59 -2.30 10.21
N ARG A 332 16.23 -1.01 10.17
CA ARG A 332 14.84 -0.56 10.29
C ARG A 332 14.08 -0.82 8.99
N VAL A 333 12.76 -0.99 9.05
CA VAL A 333 11.94 -1.21 7.85
C VAL A 333 10.79 -0.20 7.79
N LEU A 334 10.77 0.60 6.74
CA LEU A 334 9.66 1.50 6.39
C LEU A 334 8.84 0.86 5.27
N MET A 335 7.55 1.17 5.21
CA MET A 335 6.64 0.71 4.16
C MET A 335 6.13 1.87 3.31
N ASP A 336 5.91 1.65 2.02
CA ASP A 336 5.17 2.55 1.13
C ASP A 336 3.68 2.57 1.49
N VAL A 337 3.14 3.76 1.73
CA VAL A 337 1.76 4.04 2.13
C VAL A 337 1.11 4.89 1.05
N VAL A 338 0.44 4.19 0.14
CA VAL A 338 -0.36 4.82 -0.91
C VAL A 338 -1.73 5.14 -0.34
N HIS A 339 -1.86 6.33 0.27
CA HIS A 339 -3.12 6.87 0.78
C HIS A 339 -3.61 8.11 0.02
N SER A 340 -2.92 8.48 -1.06
CA SER A 340 -3.29 9.56 -1.96
C SER A 340 -4.47 9.22 -2.88
N HIS A 341 -4.59 7.96 -3.29
CA HIS A 341 -5.60 7.46 -4.22
C HIS A 341 -5.87 5.96 -4.03
N ALA A 342 -6.88 5.44 -4.74
CA ALA A 342 -7.19 4.01 -4.81
C ALA A 342 -7.39 3.56 -6.27
N SER A 343 -7.06 2.31 -6.57
CA SER A 343 -7.30 1.71 -7.89
C SER A 343 -8.77 1.77 -8.29
N LYS A 344 -9.07 2.10 -9.54
CA LYS A 344 -10.42 2.06 -10.11
C LYS A 344 -10.97 0.64 -10.34
N ASN A 345 -10.27 -0.42 -9.93
CA ASN A 345 -10.75 -1.80 -10.08
C ASN A 345 -12.04 -2.03 -9.26
N VAL A 346 -13.17 -2.18 -9.97
CA VAL A 346 -14.51 -2.38 -9.40
C VAL A 346 -14.72 -3.80 -8.85
N THR A 347 -13.95 -4.79 -9.33
CA THR A 347 -14.14 -6.20 -8.97
C THR A 347 -13.29 -6.57 -7.76
N ASP A 348 -12.02 -6.19 -7.77
CA ASP A 348 -11.01 -6.68 -6.82
C ASP A 348 -10.61 -5.66 -5.74
N GLY A 349 -11.24 -4.47 -5.72
CA GLY A 349 -10.80 -3.36 -4.87
C GLY A 349 -11.89 -2.40 -4.44
N LEU A 350 -11.47 -1.42 -3.63
CA LEU A 350 -12.36 -0.52 -2.89
C LEU A 350 -13.32 0.31 -3.79
N ASN A 351 -12.96 0.57 -5.06
CA ASN A 351 -13.87 1.22 -6.03
C ASN A 351 -15.17 0.43 -6.24
N GLY A 352 -15.19 -0.87 -5.95
CA GLY A 352 -16.39 -1.68 -6.02
C GLY A 352 -17.48 -1.35 -4.98
N TYR A 353 -17.19 -0.54 -3.96
CA TYR A 353 -18.16 -0.05 -2.98
C TYR A 353 -18.82 1.27 -3.40
N ASP A 354 -18.37 1.89 -4.50
CA ASP A 354 -19.09 2.98 -5.14
C ASP A 354 -20.10 2.42 -6.15
N VAL A 355 -21.36 2.72 -5.91
CA VAL A 355 -22.52 2.36 -6.73
C VAL A 355 -23.34 3.62 -7.07
N GLY A 356 -22.70 4.79 -7.10
CA GLY A 356 -23.33 6.07 -7.44
C GLY A 356 -24.00 6.80 -6.28
N GLN A 357 -23.72 6.42 -5.04
CA GLN A 357 -24.25 7.08 -3.83
C GLN A 357 -23.63 8.46 -3.56
N SER A 358 -24.09 9.13 -2.49
CA SER A 358 -23.51 10.41 -2.08
C SER A 358 -22.03 10.28 -1.66
N ALA A 359 -21.27 11.38 -1.78
CA ALA A 359 -19.87 11.42 -1.35
C ALA A 359 -19.69 11.21 0.17
N GLN A 360 -20.76 11.37 0.96
CA GLN A 360 -20.82 11.10 2.40
C GLN A 360 -20.98 9.60 2.71
N GLU A 361 -21.49 8.83 1.75
CA GLU A 361 -21.78 7.39 1.84
C GLU A 361 -20.76 6.54 1.04
N SER A 362 -19.64 7.14 0.64
CA SER A 362 -18.59 6.53 -0.17
C SER A 362 -17.23 6.69 0.50
N TYR A 363 -16.29 5.82 0.14
CA TYR A 363 -14.88 6.03 0.46
C TYR A 363 -14.28 7.21 -0.32
N PHE A 364 -14.92 7.64 -1.41
CA PHE A 364 -14.41 8.58 -2.39
C PHE A 364 -15.29 9.82 -2.53
N ASN A 365 -14.70 10.89 -3.06
CA ASN A 365 -15.50 11.97 -3.62
C ASN A 365 -16.21 11.50 -4.91
N THR A 366 -17.23 12.25 -5.34
CA THR A 366 -17.97 12.02 -6.59
C THR A 366 -17.56 13.02 -7.68
N GLY A 367 -17.84 12.67 -8.94
CA GLY A 367 -17.49 13.49 -10.12
C GLY A 367 -15.97 13.72 -10.24
N ASP A 368 -15.59 14.88 -10.80
CA ASP A 368 -14.18 15.24 -11.03
C ASP A 368 -13.35 15.29 -9.73
N ARG A 369 -13.91 15.72 -8.59
CA ARG A 369 -13.20 15.67 -7.28
C ARG A 369 -12.92 14.22 -6.82
N GLY A 370 -13.61 13.25 -7.40
CA GLY A 370 -13.51 11.82 -7.12
C GLY A 370 -12.53 11.02 -7.97
N TYR A 371 -11.88 11.64 -8.96
CA TYR A 371 -11.13 10.91 -9.99
C TYR A 371 -9.85 11.63 -10.45
N HIS A 372 -8.70 11.00 -10.22
CA HIS A 372 -7.38 11.51 -10.56
C HIS A 372 -7.04 11.22 -12.03
N LYS A 373 -7.28 12.19 -12.92
CA LYS A 373 -7.27 12.00 -14.39
C LYS A 373 -5.95 11.46 -14.97
N LEU A 374 -4.80 11.83 -14.40
CA LEU A 374 -3.49 11.36 -14.88
C LEU A 374 -3.16 9.93 -14.42
N CYS A 375 -3.54 9.56 -13.20
CA CYS A 375 -3.27 8.24 -12.61
C CYS A 375 -4.47 7.29 -12.68
N ASP A 376 -5.49 7.60 -13.49
CA ASP A 376 -6.63 6.73 -13.81
C ASP A 376 -7.28 6.05 -12.59
N SER A 377 -7.47 6.81 -11.50
CA SER A 377 -7.73 6.29 -10.14
C SER A 377 -8.74 7.12 -9.33
N ARG A 378 -9.25 6.57 -8.23
CA ARG A 378 -10.21 7.23 -7.32
C ARG A 378 -9.52 8.04 -6.22
N LEU A 379 -10.17 9.13 -5.81
CA LEU A 379 -9.70 10.04 -4.76
C LEU A 379 -10.57 9.96 -3.51
N PHE A 380 -9.95 9.72 -2.36
CA PHE A 380 -10.61 9.59 -1.06
C PHE A 380 -11.36 10.85 -0.63
N ASN A 381 -12.50 10.68 0.05
CA ASN A 381 -13.14 11.76 0.80
C ASN A 381 -12.61 11.78 2.24
N TYR A 382 -11.48 12.48 2.46
CA TYR A 382 -10.84 12.61 3.77
C TYR A 382 -11.71 13.29 4.86
N THR A 383 -12.88 13.84 4.52
CA THR A 383 -13.83 14.37 5.53
C THR A 383 -14.72 13.31 6.17
N ASN A 384 -14.86 12.12 5.54
CA ASN A 384 -15.76 11.08 6.03
C ASN A 384 -15.18 10.36 7.25
N TRP A 385 -16.02 10.15 8.26
CA TRP A 385 -15.64 9.51 9.52
C TRP A 385 -15.05 8.11 9.31
N GLU A 386 -15.71 7.28 8.50
CA GLU A 386 -15.25 5.92 8.22
C GLU A 386 -14.04 5.87 7.27
N VAL A 387 -13.81 6.91 6.46
CA VAL A 387 -12.56 7.04 5.68
C VAL A 387 -11.38 7.38 6.60
N LEU A 388 -11.57 8.31 7.54
CA LEU A 388 -10.58 8.59 8.59
C LEU A 388 -10.33 7.34 9.44
N ARG A 389 -11.37 6.58 9.81
CA ARG A 389 -11.22 5.31 10.53
C ARG A 389 -10.42 4.31 9.72
N PHE A 390 -10.78 4.11 8.44
CA PHE A 390 -10.13 3.18 7.53
C PHE A 390 -8.63 3.47 7.39
N LEU A 391 -8.28 4.70 6.99
CA LEU A 391 -6.88 5.08 6.72
C LEU A 391 -6.05 5.13 8.02
N LEU A 392 -6.56 5.70 9.12
CA LEU A 392 -5.81 5.73 10.39
C LEU A 392 -5.67 4.33 11.02
N SER A 393 -6.65 3.45 10.82
CA SER A 393 -6.53 2.05 11.24
C SER A 393 -5.59 1.24 10.35
N ASN A 394 -5.40 1.63 9.08
CA ASN A 394 -4.47 0.98 8.18
C ASN A 394 -3.02 1.23 8.63
N LEU A 395 -2.68 2.50 8.91
CA LEU A 395 -1.39 2.86 9.50
C LEU A 395 -1.10 2.08 10.79
N ARG A 396 -2.06 2.02 11.72
CA ARG A 396 -1.90 1.27 12.97
C ARG A 396 -1.75 -0.24 12.71
N TYR A 397 -2.54 -0.82 11.81
CA TYR A 397 -2.45 -2.24 11.45
C TYR A 397 -1.05 -2.62 10.96
N TRP A 398 -0.45 -1.82 10.07
CA TRP A 398 0.91 -2.06 9.59
C TRP A 398 1.97 -1.88 10.71
N MET A 399 1.79 -0.93 11.64
CA MET A 399 2.67 -0.77 12.79
C MET A 399 2.57 -1.92 13.82
N ASP A 400 1.36 -2.37 14.14
CA ASP A 400 1.10 -3.33 15.22
C ASP A 400 1.30 -4.80 14.74
N GLU A 401 0.77 -5.18 13.58
CA GLU A 401 0.78 -6.59 13.10
C GLU A 401 2.06 -6.97 12.35
N PHE A 402 2.77 -6.00 11.74
CA PHE A 402 3.96 -6.23 10.91
C PHE A 402 5.22 -5.56 11.44
N MET A 403 5.14 -4.87 12.58
CA MET A 403 6.28 -4.26 13.28
C MET A 403 7.06 -3.19 12.49
N PHE A 404 6.51 -2.62 11.42
CA PHE A 404 7.15 -1.54 10.64
C PHE A 404 7.60 -0.35 11.52
N ASP A 405 8.72 0.27 11.15
CA ASP A 405 9.38 1.36 11.88
C ASP A 405 8.87 2.77 11.52
N GLY A 406 7.95 2.85 10.55
CA GLY A 406 7.49 4.08 9.94
C GLY A 406 7.15 3.86 8.47
N PHE A 407 6.99 4.95 7.72
CA PHE A 407 6.36 4.93 6.40
C PHE A 407 6.94 5.96 5.44
N ARG A 408 6.80 5.72 4.13
CA ARG A 408 6.72 6.80 3.13
C ARG A 408 5.26 6.96 2.73
N PHE A 409 4.75 8.19 2.70
CA PHE A 409 3.46 8.50 2.11
C PHE A 409 3.68 8.90 0.65
N ASP A 410 3.07 8.17 -0.28
CA ASP A 410 3.31 8.30 -1.71
C ASP A 410 2.25 9.20 -2.38
N GLY A 411 2.69 10.08 -3.28
CA GLY A 411 1.85 11.07 -3.95
C GLY A 411 1.31 12.16 -3.02
N VAL A 412 2.09 12.62 -2.02
CA VAL A 412 1.64 13.68 -1.09
C VAL A 412 1.31 14.97 -1.83
N THR A 413 2.00 15.33 -2.92
CA THR A 413 1.60 16.45 -3.79
C THR A 413 0.18 16.30 -4.35
N SER A 414 -0.25 15.08 -4.69
CA SER A 414 -1.62 14.82 -5.15
C SER A 414 -2.65 15.01 -4.03
N MET A 415 -2.26 14.76 -2.78
CA MET A 415 -3.09 14.99 -1.60
C MET A 415 -3.19 16.47 -1.23
N LEU A 416 -2.08 17.21 -1.29
CA LEU A 416 -1.97 18.59 -0.81
C LEU A 416 -2.79 19.61 -1.60
N TYR A 417 -3.08 19.35 -2.88
CA TYR A 417 -3.70 20.32 -3.79
C TYR A 417 -4.90 19.75 -4.52
N ASN A 418 -5.94 20.57 -4.72
CA ASN A 418 -7.14 20.22 -5.51
C ASN A 418 -6.82 20.02 -7.00
N HIS A 419 -5.74 20.63 -7.51
CA HIS A 419 -5.17 20.39 -8.84
C HIS A 419 -4.08 19.31 -8.85
N HIS A 420 -3.79 18.67 -7.72
CA HIS A 420 -2.85 17.54 -7.56
C HIS A 420 -1.39 17.80 -8.01
N GLY A 421 -0.99 19.06 -8.16
CA GLY A 421 0.27 19.45 -8.80
C GLY A 421 0.33 19.24 -10.34
N ILE A 422 -0.75 18.76 -10.98
CA ILE A 422 -0.78 18.50 -12.42
C ILE A 422 -0.68 19.84 -13.18
N ASN A 423 0.20 19.89 -14.18
CA ASN A 423 0.48 21.08 -15.02
C ASN A 423 0.87 22.34 -14.23
N MET A 424 1.44 22.19 -13.03
CA MET A 424 1.84 23.31 -12.17
C MET A 424 3.35 23.35 -11.99
N SER A 425 3.89 24.57 -11.99
CA SER A 425 5.29 24.87 -11.72
C SER A 425 5.37 25.62 -10.40
N PHE A 426 5.88 24.98 -9.36
CA PHE A 426 6.10 25.62 -8.07
C PHE A 426 7.39 26.45 -8.15
N THR A 427 7.24 27.78 -8.06
CA THR A 427 8.34 28.75 -8.13
C THR A 427 8.94 29.07 -6.76
N GLY A 428 8.30 28.61 -5.69
CA GLY A 428 8.62 28.99 -4.30
C GLY A 428 7.89 30.26 -3.85
N ASN A 429 6.90 30.73 -4.61
CA ASN A 429 5.99 31.79 -4.19
C ASN A 429 4.91 31.21 -3.27
N TYR A 430 4.81 31.71 -2.05
CA TYR A 430 4.03 31.04 -0.99
C TYR A 430 2.51 30.99 -1.25
N LYS A 431 2.01 31.80 -2.19
CA LYS A 431 0.62 31.72 -2.68
C LYS A 431 0.32 30.42 -3.44
N GLU A 432 1.35 29.77 -4.01
CA GLU A 432 1.24 28.46 -4.66
C GLU A 432 1.02 27.31 -3.65
N TYR A 433 1.26 27.57 -2.35
CA TYR A 433 1.18 26.58 -1.28
C TYR A 433 0.01 26.79 -0.31
N PHE A 434 -0.58 28.00 -0.27
CA PHE A 434 -1.50 28.44 0.78
C PHE A 434 -2.64 29.32 0.23
N ASP A 435 -3.53 28.71 -0.56
CA ASP A 435 -4.73 29.34 -1.13
C ASP A 435 -5.92 28.35 -1.18
N LEU A 436 -7.03 28.70 -1.80
CA LEU A 436 -8.24 27.85 -1.95
C LEU A 436 -7.97 26.53 -2.69
N ASP A 437 -6.90 26.44 -3.48
CA ASP A 437 -6.43 25.21 -4.11
C ASP A 437 -5.75 24.24 -3.12
N THR A 438 -5.38 24.69 -1.93
CA THR A 438 -4.81 23.84 -0.88
C THR A 438 -5.89 22.94 -0.27
N ASN A 439 -5.75 21.63 -0.42
CA ASN A 439 -6.71 20.63 0.06
C ASN A 439 -6.56 20.41 1.57
N VAL A 440 -7.16 21.31 2.35
CA VAL A 440 -7.09 21.27 3.82
C VAL A 440 -7.61 19.94 4.39
N ASP A 441 -8.63 19.32 3.78
CA ASP A 441 -9.21 18.07 4.26
C ASP A 441 -8.16 16.92 4.30
N ALA A 442 -7.34 16.79 3.25
CA ALA A 442 -6.25 15.82 3.22
C ALA A 442 -5.10 16.19 4.18
N ILE A 443 -4.84 17.48 4.37
CA ILE A 443 -3.85 17.95 5.36
C ILE A 443 -4.30 17.61 6.79
N ILE A 444 -5.59 17.75 7.13
CA ILE A 444 -6.11 17.33 8.45
C ILE A 444 -5.92 15.82 8.65
N TYR A 445 -6.18 15.02 7.62
CA TYR A 445 -5.90 13.58 7.66
C TYR A 445 -4.40 13.30 7.92
N MET A 446 -3.48 13.95 7.20
CA MET A 446 -2.04 13.75 7.41
C MET A 446 -1.55 14.23 8.79
N MET A 447 -2.08 15.34 9.31
CA MET A 447 -1.80 15.81 10.68
C MET A 447 -2.29 14.81 11.75
N LEU A 448 -3.46 14.18 11.54
CA LEU A 448 -3.95 13.11 12.41
C LEU A 448 -3.09 11.85 12.29
N ALA A 449 -2.68 11.47 11.07
CA ALA A 449 -1.81 10.32 10.81
C ALA A 449 -0.45 10.46 11.49
N ASN A 450 0.24 11.59 11.28
CA ASN A 450 1.55 11.84 11.87
C ASN A 450 1.48 11.94 13.41
N HIS A 451 0.46 12.62 13.96
CA HIS A 451 0.24 12.65 15.41
C HIS A 451 -0.02 11.24 15.98
N LEU A 452 -0.80 10.40 15.29
CA LEU A 452 -1.04 9.00 15.70
C LEU A 452 0.25 8.17 15.66
N ILE A 453 1.01 8.21 14.57
CA ILE A 453 2.20 7.40 14.38
C ILE A 453 3.26 7.75 15.43
N HIS A 454 3.57 9.03 15.64
CA HIS A 454 4.52 9.45 16.68
C HIS A 454 4.00 9.22 18.11
N LYS A 455 2.68 9.18 18.33
CA LYS A 455 2.09 8.81 19.61
C LYS A 455 2.25 7.31 19.93
N LEU A 456 2.09 6.44 18.92
CA LEU A 456 2.27 4.99 19.04
C LEU A 456 3.76 4.58 19.09
N LEU A 457 4.61 5.24 18.29
CA LEU A 457 6.04 4.99 18.20
C LEU A 457 6.79 6.33 18.06
N PRO A 458 7.26 6.94 19.16
CA PRO A 458 8.01 8.20 19.11
C PRO A 458 9.29 8.12 18.26
N GLU A 459 9.94 6.95 18.22
CA GLU A 459 11.08 6.66 17.34
C GLU A 459 10.68 6.38 15.87
N ALA A 460 9.45 6.66 15.43
CA ALA A 460 9.04 6.46 14.04
C ALA A 460 9.88 7.28 13.04
N THR A 461 9.77 6.94 11.76
CA THR A 461 10.30 7.76 10.67
C THR A 461 9.29 7.85 9.53
N ILE A 462 8.74 9.04 9.31
CA ILE A 462 7.68 9.29 8.32
C ILE A 462 8.19 10.22 7.22
N ILE A 463 8.12 9.75 5.97
CA ILE A 463 8.66 10.44 4.79
C ILE A 463 7.50 10.88 3.89
N ALA A 464 7.53 12.11 3.39
CA ALA A 464 6.61 12.59 2.35
C ALA A 464 7.26 12.53 0.96
N GLU A 465 6.59 11.87 0.01
CA GLU A 465 6.84 12.05 -1.43
C GLU A 465 6.10 13.32 -1.90
N ASP A 466 6.76 14.48 -1.78
CA ASP A 466 6.25 15.75 -2.29
C ASP A 466 7.25 16.42 -3.24
N VAL A 467 6.82 16.72 -4.47
CA VAL A 467 7.57 17.49 -5.47
C VAL A 467 7.41 19.00 -5.33
N SER A 468 6.38 19.51 -4.63
CA SER A 468 6.02 20.93 -4.68
C SER A 468 6.98 21.86 -3.93
N GLY A 469 7.65 21.35 -2.90
CA GLY A 469 8.43 22.18 -1.98
C GLY A 469 7.60 22.81 -0.86
N MET A 470 6.47 22.20 -0.48
CA MET A 470 5.55 22.82 0.50
C MET A 470 6.21 23.12 1.85
N PRO A 471 6.24 24.39 2.31
CA PRO A 471 6.81 24.75 3.61
C PRO A 471 6.07 24.11 4.78
N VAL A 472 6.81 23.84 5.86
CA VAL A 472 6.37 23.23 7.13
C VAL A 472 5.70 21.85 7.00
N LEU A 473 5.82 21.18 5.85
CA LEU A 473 5.40 19.79 5.66
C LEU A 473 6.09 18.87 6.69
N CYS A 474 7.37 19.11 6.95
CA CYS A 474 8.20 18.33 7.87
C CYS A 474 8.48 19.04 9.22
N ARG A 475 7.54 19.88 9.70
CA ARG A 475 7.52 20.35 11.10
C ARG A 475 6.47 19.59 11.91
N PRO A 476 6.67 19.41 13.24
CA PRO A 476 5.68 18.83 14.13
C PRO A 476 4.29 19.47 14.04
N VAL A 477 3.26 18.66 14.22
CA VAL A 477 1.85 19.11 14.17
C VAL A 477 1.56 20.18 15.22
N ASP A 478 2.12 20.03 16.43
CA ASP A 478 1.92 20.94 17.55
C ASP A 478 2.64 22.29 17.39
N GLU A 479 3.51 22.43 16.37
CA GLU A 479 4.12 23.69 15.95
C GLU A 479 3.32 24.42 14.84
N GLY A 480 2.33 23.75 14.23
CA GLY A 480 1.60 24.22 13.05
C GLY A 480 1.97 23.54 11.72
N GLY A 481 2.92 22.59 11.75
CA GLY A 481 3.33 21.79 10.59
C GLY A 481 2.37 20.65 10.25
N VAL A 482 2.73 19.83 9.26
CA VAL A 482 1.95 18.65 8.86
C VAL A 482 2.40 17.37 9.59
N GLY A 483 3.63 17.35 10.13
CA GLY A 483 4.11 16.31 11.05
C GLY A 483 5.03 15.25 10.47
N PHE A 484 5.49 15.35 9.23
CA PHE A 484 6.48 14.40 8.67
C PHE A 484 7.87 14.62 9.27
N ASP A 485 8.71 13.57 9.34
CA ASP A 485 10.13 13.72 9.70
C ASP A 485 10.95 14.26 8.52
N TYR A 486 10.69 13.75 7.30
CA TYR A 486 11.48 14.04 6.10
C TYR A 486 10.61 14.21 4.85
N ARG A 487 11.14 14.92 3.84
CA ARG A 487 10.69 14.87 2.44
C ARG A 487 11.73 14.20 1.54
N GLN A 488 11.35 13.77 0.34
CA GLN A 488 12.32 13.41 -0.71
C GLN A 488 12.80 14.62 -1.52
N ALA A 489 14.08 14.64 -1.90
CA ALA A 489 14.70 15.69 -2.72
C ALA A 489 14.48 15.47 -4.24
N MET A 490 13.22 15.43 -4.67
CA MET A 490 12.83 14.87 -5.99
C MET A 490 13.39 15.64 -7.20
N ALA A 491 13.84 16.89 -7.03
CA ALA A 491 14.53 17.68 -8.07
C ALA A 491 16.00 17.27 -8.32
N ILE A 492 16.64 16.50 -7.42
CA ILE A 492 18.04 16.05 -7.60
C ILE A 492 18.16 15.04 -8.76
N PRO A 493 17.36 13.96 -8.83
CA PRO A 493 17.35 13.07 -10.00
C PRO A 493 17.10 13.79 -11.32
N GLU A 494 16.15 14.73 -11.36
CA GLU A 494 15.77 15.42 -12.59
C GLU A 494 16.90 16.27 -13.17
N ARG A 495 17.71 16.91 -12.30
CA ARG A 495 18.91 17.63 -12.71
C ARG A 495 19.98 16.69 -13.30
N TRP A 496 20.15 15.49 -12.75
CA TRP A 496 21.08 14.51 -13.34
C TRP A 496 20.56 13.97 -14.67
N VAL A 497 19.24 13.74 -14.80
CA VAL A 497 18.62 13.30 -16.07
C VAL A 497 18.73 14.36 -17.16
N ASP A 498 18.51 15.65 -16.85
CA ASP A 498 18.77 16.76 -17.79
C ASP A 498 20.24 16.78 -18.23
N TYR A 499 21.17 16.72 -17.27
CA TYR A 499 22.61 16.81 -17.54
C TYR A 499 23.16 15.60 -18.30
N LEU A 500 22.55 14.42 -18.18
CA LEU A 500 22.95 13.19 -18.87
C LEU A 500 22.24 12.97 -20.23
N LYS A 501 21.13 13.67 -20.50
CA LYS A 501 20.39 13.57 -21.77
C LYS A 501 20.65 14.75 -22.72
N ASN A 502 20.84 15.95 -22.17
CA ASN A 502 20.70 17.20 -22.93
C ASN A 502 21.98 18.06 -22.97
N LYS A 503 23.09 17.61 -22.38
CA LYS A 503 24.31 18.42 -22.22
C LYS A 503 25.58 17.61 -22.40
N ASP A 504 26.58 18.22 -23.02
CA ASP A 504 27.93 17.66 -23.07
C ASP A 504 28.65 17.81 -21.71
N ALA A 505 29.63 16.94 -21.46
CA ALA A 505 30.41 16.93 -20.22
C ALA A 505 31.15 18.26 -19.91
N HIS A 506 31.35 19.13 -20.91
CA HIS A 506 31.98 20.45 -20.75
C HIS A 506 30.97 21.59 -20.50
N GLU A 507 29.66 21.33 -20.65
CA GLU A 507 28.57 22.29 -20.38
C GLU A 507 27.99 22.13 -18.96
N LEU A 508 28.48 21.15 -18.19
CA LEU A 508 28.02 20.84 -16.84
C LEU A 508 28.36 21.97 -15.87
N SER A 509 27.35 22.78 -15.52
CA SER A 509 27.54 23.91 -14.61
C SER A 509 27.77 23.44 -13.17
N MET A 510 28.99 23.59 -12.66
CA MET A 510 29.34 23.27 -11.27
C MET A 510 28.54 24.10 -10.26
N SER A 511 28.26 25.38 -10.57
CA SER A 511 27.35 26.21 -9.77
C SER A 511 25.91 25.73 -9.87
N GLY A 512 25.47 25.23 -11.03
CA GLY A 512 24.17 24.60 -11.22
C GLY A 512 23.99 23.31 -10.40
N ILE A 513 25.01 22.44 -10.34
CA ILE A 513 25.01 21.24 -9.47
C ILE A 513 24.98 21.66 -8.00
N SER A 514 25.89 22.57 -7.61
CA SER A 514 25.94 23.10 -6.24
C SER A 514 24.63 23.76 -5.83
N GLN A 515 23.95 24.45 -6.75
CA GLN A 515 22.62 25.00 -6.51
C GLN A 515 21.62 23.85 -6.28
N THR A 516 21.42 22.91 -7.20
CA THR A 516 20.40 21.85 -7.00
C THR A 516 20.64 21.01 -5.75
N LEU A 517 21.88 20.74 -5.36
CA LEU A 517 22.18 20.02 -4.12
C LEU A 517 21.93 20.87 -2.87
N ASN A 518 22.16 22.19 -2.91
CA ASN A 518 22.11 23.10 -1.77
C ASN A 518 21.03 24.20 -1.88
N ASN A 519 20.00 24.04 -2.73
CA ASN A 519 18.85 24.95 -2.83
C ASN A 519 17.85 24.66 -1.70
N ARG A 520 18.39 24.69 -0.49
CA ARG A 520 17.80 24.50 0.82
C ARG A 520 18.54 25.52 1.69
N ASN A 521 17.91 26.65 1.97
CA ASN A 521 18.56 27.68 2.78
C ASN A 521 18.72 27.20 4.23
N LYS A 522 19.64 27.78 4.99
CA LYS A 522 19.86 27.41 6.40
C LYS A 522 18.61 27.56 7.27
N ASP A 523 17.76 28.53 6.95
CA ASP A 523 16.46 28.73 7.60
C ASP A 523 15.48 27.62 7.19
N GLN A 524 15.61 27.12 5.96
CA GLN A 524 14.81 26.01 5.42
C GLN A 524 15.26 24.64 5.95
N ASP A 525 16.54 24.44 6.28
CA ASP A 525 17.02 23.27 7.03
C ASP A 525 16.41 23.20 8.45
N ALA A 526 15.99 24.33 9.03
CA ALA A 526 15.22 24.36 10.27
C ALA A 526 13.72 24.06 10.05
N ILE A 527 13.21 24.15 8.82
CA ILE A 527 11.80 23.98 8.46
C ILE A 527 11.51 22.59 7.85
N GLU A 528 12.48 22.00 7.13
CA GLU A 528 12.31 20.75 6.37
C GLU A 528 13.55 19.85 6.39
N THR A 529 13.51 18.74 7.11
CA THR A 529 14.49 17.65 6.91
C THR A 529 14.25 16.98 5.56
N THR A 530 15.32 16.64 4.83
CA THR A 530 15.21 16.13 3.45
C THR A 530 16.14 14.95 3.18
N ILE A 531 15.60 13.85 2.64
CA ILE A 531 16.32 12.68 2.15
C ILE A 531 16.68 12.88 0.67
N ALA A 532 17.97 12.74 0.33
CA ALA A 532 18.46 12.87 -1.04
C ALA A 532 18.71 11.50 -1.69
N GLN A 533 18.26 11.35 -2.94
CA GLN A 533 18.55 10.22 -3.82
C GLN A 533 19.08 10.76 -5.15
N GLN A 534 19.98 10.02 -5.82
CA GLN A 534 20.53 10.43 -7.12
C GLN A 534 19.65 9.98 -8.30
N THR A 535 18.89 8.89 -8.11
CA THR A 535 17.89 8.34 -9.01
C THR A 535 16.70 7.86 -8.18
N THR A 536 15.51 7.74 -8.78
CA THR A 536 14.36 7.06 -8.17
C THR A 536 13.73 6.10 -9.18
N PRO A 537 13.12 4.98 -8.74
CA PRO A 537 12.28 4.17 -9.61
C PRO A 537 11.03 4.98 -9.98
N ARG A 538 10.87 5.39 -11.23
CA ARG A 538 9.64 6.03 -11.72
C ARG A 538 8.83 5.03 -12.55
N SER A 539 7.56 4.84 -12.19
CA SER A 539 6.59 3.99 -12.91
C SER A 539 5.92 4.70 -14.10
N ASN A 540 5.98 6.03 -14.15
CA ASN A 540 5.22 6.85 -15.10
C ASN A 540 5.90 6.95 -16.47
N VAL A 541 5.61 5.97 -17.33
CA VAL A 541 5.68 5.98 -18.82
C VAL A 541 7.08 6.12 -19.44
N ASP A 542 7.91 7.05 -19.00
CA ASP A 542 9.28 7.23 -19.49
C ASP A 542 10.24 6.24 -18.82
N VAL A 543 10.82 5.34 -19.61
CA VAL A 543 11.97 4.55 -19.18
C VAL A 543 13.19 5.46 -19.05
N VAL A 544 13.37 6.04 -17.85
CA VAL A 544 14.61 6.70 -17.46
C VAL A 544 15.64 5.61 -17.20
N SER A 545 16.51 5.38 -18.18
CA SER A 545 17.73 4.59 -18.06
C SER A 545 18.53 5.00 -16.83
N GLU A 546 19.11 4.03 -16.11
CA GLU A 546 19.97 4.32 -14.96
C GLU A 546 21.21 5.13 -15.36
N ILE A 547 21.82 5.83 -14.41
CA ILE A 547 23.04 6.62 -14.61
C ILE A 547 24.17 5.81 -15.31
N PRO A 548 24.46 4.54 -14.95
CA PRO A 548 25.44 3.74 -15.69
C PRO A 548 25.08 3.55 -17.17
N SER A 549 23.82 3.24 -17.50
CA SER A 549 23.38 3.11 -18.90
C SER A 549 23.36 4.44 -19.68
N HIS A 550 23.30 5.58 -19.00
CA HIS A 550 23.54 6.90 -19.62
C HIS A 550 25.04 7.18 -19.87
N ILE A 551 25.94 6.63 -19.05
CA ILE A 551 27.40 6.83 -19.16
C ILE A 551 28.04 5.85 -20.16
N SER A 552 27.55 4.61 -20.22
CA SER A 552 28.16 3.51 -20.98
C SER A 552 27.11 2.57 -21.60
N SER A 553 26.29 3.10 -22.51
CA SER A 553 25.08 2.45 -23.07
C SER A 553 25.26 0.99 -23.52
N THR A 554 25.99 0.70 -24.59
CA THR A 554 26.33 -0.69 -25.00
C THR A 554 27.59 -1.20 -24.32
N SER A 555 28.55 -0.31 -24.04
CA SER A 555 29.86 -0.68 -23.49
C SER A 555 29.82 -1.27 -22.08
N THR A 556 28.72 -1.12 -21.33
CA THR A 556 28.50 -1.86 -20.07
C THR A 556 28.30 -3.37 -20.29
N PHE A 557 27.81 -3.79 -21.46
CA PHE A 557 27.68 -5.20 -21.84
C PHE A 557 28.95 -5.75 -22.51
N GLU A 558 29.70 -4.89 -23.20
CA GLU A 558 30.86 -5.30 -24.00
C GLU A 558 32.19 -5.26 -23.21
N HIS A 559 32.38 -4.27 -22.32
CA HIS A 559 33.68 -3.97 -21.70
C HIS A 559 33.71 -3.95 -20.16
N ASN A 560 32.71 -4.54 -19.49
CA ASN A 560 32.64 -4.62 -18.03
C ASN A 560 33.37 -5.86 -17.45
N SER A 561 34.37 -6.37 -18.17
CA SER A 561 35.18 -7.54 -17.81
C SER A 561 36.50 -7.11 -17.17
N GLN A 562 36.83 -7.64 -15.99
CA GLN A 562 38.14 -7.40 -15.36
C GLN A 562 39.31 -8.10 -16.08
N LEU A 563 39.03 -8.90 -17.12
CA LEU A 563 40.04 -9.50 -17.99
C LEU A 563 40.40 -8.61 -19.18
N GLU A 564 39.61 -7.57 -19.46
CA GLU A 564 39.94 -6.55 -20.47
C GLU A 564 40.58 -5.34 -19.78
N THR A 565 41.65 -4.80 -20.38
CA THR A 565 42.13 -3.47 -20.01
C THR A 565 41.10 -2.45 -20.50
N SER A 566 40.34 -1.86 -19.57
CA SER A 566 39.30 -0.87 -19.87
C SER A 566 39.81 0.14 -20.91
N PRO A 567 39.21 0.22 -22.11
CA PRO A 567 39.91 0.74 -23.27
C PRO A 567 40.25 2.24 -23.11
N PRO A 568 41.53 2.65 -23.19
CA PRO A 568 41.85 4.05 -23.37
C PRO A 568 41.23 4.49 -24.69
N LYS A 569 40.33 5.49 -24.62
CA LYS A 569 39.46 5.98 -25.72
C LYS A 569 40.01 5.66 -27.11
N LEU A 570 39.31 4.82 -27.88
CA LEU A 570 39.72 4.44 -29.24
C LEU A 570 40.12 5.68 -30.06
N PRO A 571 41.16 5.59 -30.91
CA PRO A 571 41.51 6.68 -31.82
C PRO A 571 40.28 7.08 -32.62
N ILE A 572 39.93 8.37 -32.56
CA ILE A 572 38.64 8.92 -33.02
C ILE A 572 38.28 8.50 -34.45
N ILE A 573 39.29 8.30 -35.30
CA ILE A 573 39.14 7.81 -36.68
C ILE A 573 38.46 6.42 -36.74
N GLN A 574 38.89 5.45 -35.93
CA GLN A 574 38.31 4.10 -35.92
C GLN A 574 36.89 4.10 -35.34
N ALA A 575 36.62 4.94 -34.33
CA ALA A 575 35.28 5.13 -33.79
C ALA A 575 34.34 5.76 -34.83
N LEU A 576 34.82 6.74 -35.62
CA LEU A 576 34.08 7.34 -36.72
C LEU A 576 33.84 6.37 -37.87
N GLU A 577 34.82 5.53 -38.25
CA GLU A 577 34.64 4.50 -39.28
C GLU A 577 33.60 3.45 -38.85
N ALA A 578 33.63 3.02 -37.58
CA ALA A 578 32.63 2.12 -37.02
C ALA A 578 31.23 2.76 -36.95
N LEU A 579 31.12 4.02 -36.51
CA LEU A 579 29.86 4.77 -36.49
C LEU A 579 29.31 4.98 -37.90
N LEU A 580 30.14 5.34 -38.88
CA LEU A 580 29.71 5.54 -40.27
C LEU A 580 29.24 4.22 -40.91
N LEU A 581 29.82 3.08 -40.51
CA LEU A 581 29.36 1.76 -40.94
C LEU A 581 28.03 1.39 -40.26
N ALA A 582 27.90 1.65 -38.96
CA ALA A 582 26.67 1.42 -38.19
C ALA A 582 25.51 2.29 -38.67
N GLU A 583 25.74 3.58 -38.96
CA GLU A 583 24.74 4.46 -39.59
C GLU A 583 24.31 3.94 -40.96
N ARG A 584 25.25 3.47 -41.80
CA ARG A 584 24.92 2.91 -43.12
C ARG A 584 24.07 1.63 -43.02
N GLN A 585 24.32 0.79 -42.02
CA GLN A 585 23.53 -0.41 -41.75
C GLN A 585 22.16 -0.04 -41.15
N GLY A 586 22.11 0.87 -40.17
CA GLY A 586 20.88 1.40 -39.59
C GLY A 586 19.99 2.08 -40.64
N ALA A 587 20.56 2.90 -41.52
CA ALA A 587 19.85 3.55 -42.62
C ALA A 587 19.48 2.60 -43.78
N ALA A 588 19.95 1.35 -43.77
CA ALA A 588 19.40 0.29 -44.61
C ALA A 588 18.20 -0.38 -43.91
N ALA A 589 18.38 -0.82 -42.66
CA ALA A 589 17.32 -1.42 -41.85
C ALA A 589 16.09 -0.50 -41.68
N LEU A 590 16.29 0.82 -41.55
CA LEU A 590 15.20 1.80 -41.48
C LEU A 590 14.42 1.92 -42.79
N ARG A 591 15.09 1.72 -43.95
CA ARG A 591 14.43 1.67 -45.26
C ARG A 591 13.62 0.39 -45.43
N ASP A 592 14.20 -0.75 -45.07
CA ASP A 592 13.47 -2.04 -45.08
C ASP A 592 12.24 -2.00 -44.17
N ALA A 593 12.37 -1.44 -42.96
CA ALA A 593 11.26 -1.24 -42.03
C ALA A 593 10.20 -0.27 -42.59
N THR A 594 10.61 0.81 -43.26
CA THR A 594 9.69 1.76 -43.91
C THR A 594 8.91 1.10 -45.05
N ASP A 595 9.54 0.27 -45.86
CA ASP A 595 8.86 -0.44 -46.96
C ASP A 595 8.00 -1.62 -46.46
N ILE A 596 8.34 -2.23 -45.32
CA ILE A 596 7.44 -3.16 -44.61
C ILE A 596 6.19 -2.43 -44.10
N MET A 597 6.35 -1.28 -43.44
CA MET A 597 5.22 -0.47 -42.98
C MET A 597 4.36 0.02 -44.16
N ARG A 598 4.96 0.44 -45.28
CA ARG A 598 4.23 0.83 -46.49
C ARG A 598 3.34 -0.30 -47.00
N ARG A 599 3.87 -1.53 -47.11
CA ARG A 599 3.09 -2.71 -47.53
C ARG A 599 1.99 -3.08 -46.53
N GLN A 600 2.21 -2.88 -45.23
CA GLN A 600 1.18 -3.07 -44.21
C GLN A 600 0.05 -2.03 -44.33
N ILE A 601 0.37 -0.77 -44.63
CA ILE A 601 -0.63 0.28 -44.90
C ILE A 601 -1.44 -0.06 -46.16
N GLU A 602 -0.77 -0.43 -47.27
CA GLU A 602 -1.41 -0.85 -48.52
C GLU A 602 -2.36 -2.06 -48.31
N GLN A 603 -1.94 -3.05 -47.50
CA GLN A 603 -2.79 -4.18 -47.11
C GLN A 603 -3.98 -3.75 -46.23
N SER A 604 -3.77 -2.82 -45.30
CA SER A 604 -4.82 -2.29 -44.43
C SER A 604 -5.88 -1.51 -45.22
N ASP A 605 -5.47 -0.66 -46.17
CA ASP A 605 -6.41 0.10 -47.01
C ASP A 605 -7.19 -0.81 -47.98
N ALA A 606 -6.55 -1.87 -48.49
CA ALA A 606 -7.25 -2.91 -49.26
C ALA A 606 -8.30 -3.64 -48.41
N LEU A 607 -7.97 -3.97 -47.15
CA LEU A 607 -8.91 -4.59 -46.20
C LEU A 607 -10.09 -3.65 -45.88
N LEU A 608 -9.79 -2.39 -45.57
CA LEU A 608 -10.77 -1.35 -45.23
C LEU A 608 -11.73 -1.08 -46.42
N THR A 609 -11.21 -1.14 -47.65
CA THR A 609 -12.00 -1.01 -48.88
C THR A 609 -12.95 -2.19 -49.05
N LYS A 610 -12.49 -3.43 -48.80
CA LYS A 610 -13.34 -4.63 -48.83
C LYS A 610 -14.43 -4.57 -47.76
N THR A 611 -14.10 -4.19 -46.52
CA THR A 611 -15.10 -4.05 -45.44
C THR A 611 -16.15 -2.98 -45.75
N LYS A 612 -15.79 -1.86 -46.41
CA LYS A 612 -16.76 -0.86 -46.89
C LYS A 612 -17.73 -1.45 -47.93
N GLN A 613 -17.23 -2.24 -48.89
CA GLN A 613 -18.08 -2.93 -49.87
C GLN A 613 -19.04 -3.93 -49.22
N GLU A 614 -18.54 -4.71 -48.24
CA GLU A 614 -19.35 -5.66 -47.46
C GLU A 614 -20.43 -4.94 -46.63
N MET A 615 -20.11 -3.81 -46.00
CA MET A 615 -21.09 -2.97 -45.29
C MET A 615 -22.17 -2.40 -46.22
N ASP A 616 -21.81 -1.96 -47.43
CA ASP A 616 -22.80 -1.43 -48.39
C ASP A 616 -23.65 -2.55 -49.02
N GLU A 617 -23.16 -3.79 -49.12
CA GLU A 617 -24.02 -4.95 -49.37
C GLU A 617 -25.01 -5.20 -48.24
N VAL A 618 -24.56 -5.15 -46.98
CA VAL A 618 -25.43 -5.32 -45.80
C VAL A 618 -26.52 -4.23 -45.77
N ARG A 619 -26.17 -2.97 -46.06
CA ARG A 619 -27.15 -1.86 -46.20
C ARG A 619 -28.16 -2.11 -47.33
N LYS A 620 -27.73 -2.60 -48.49
CA LYS A 620 -28.65 -2.95 -49.60
C LYS A 620 -29.59 -4.11 -49.23
N LYS A 621 -29.09 -5.11 -48.48
CA LYS A 621 -29.91 -6.22 -47.95
C LYS A 621 -30.91 -5.71 -46.91
N GLN A 622 -30.47 -4.87 -45.97
CA GLN A 622 -31.32 -4.23 -44.96
C GLN A 622 -32.46 -3.43 -45.60
N ALA A 623 -32.15 -2.51 -46.53
CA ALA A 623 -33.17 -1.69 -47.20
C ALA A 623 -34.19 -2.53 -47.98
N LYS A 624 -33.78 -3.68 -48.55
CA LYS A 624 -34.68 -4.63 -49.22
C LYS A 624 -35.57 -5.38 -48.23
N THR A 625 -35.04 -5.77 -47.07
CA THR A 625 -35.84 -6.32 -45.96
C THR A 625 -36.85 -5.30 -45.45
N ASP A 626 -36.45 -4.05 -45.24
CA ASP A 626 -37.34 -2.97 -44.77
C ASP A 626 -38.46 -2.68 -45.80
N GLN A 627 -38.15 -2.77 -47.10
CA GLN A 627 -39.15 -2.65 -48.18
C GLN A 627 -40.16 -3.81 -48.15
N ILE A 628 -39.71 -5.05 -47.95
CA ILE A 628 -40.58 -6.23 -47.79
C ILE A 628 -41.45 -6.09 -46.53
N LEU A 629 -40.87 -5.62 -45.42
CA LEU A 629 -41.59 -5.40 -44.17
C LEU A 629 -42.72 -4.36 -44.34
N ARG A 630 -42.46 -3.25 -45.04
CA ARG A 630 -43.48 -2.24 -45.37
C ARG A 630 -44.59 -2.82 -46.25
N LEU A 631 -44.26 -3.64 -47.23
CA LEU A 631 -45.27 -4.30 -48.08
C LEU A 631 -46.15 -5.26 -47.27
N LEU A 632 -45.56 -6.08 -46.39
CA LEU A 632 -46.31 -6.95 -45.48
C LEU A 632 -47.23 -6.18 -44.52
N ILE A 633 -46.74 -5.07 -43.95
CA ILE A 633 -47.55 -4.18 -43.09
C ILE A 633 -48.71 -3.55 -43.87
N SER A 634 -48.50 -3.11 -45.11
CA SER A 634 -49.58 -2.59 -45.96
C SER A 634 -50.61 -3.65 -46.37
N GLY A 635 -50.18 -4.90 -46.59
CA GLY A 635 -51.07 -6.03 -46.86
C GLY A 635 -51.93 -6.41 -45.65
N ALA A 636 -51.37 -6.31 -44.44
CA ALA A 636 -52.07 -6.59 -43.18
C ALA A 636 -53.11 -5.53 -42.79
N GLN A 637 -53.23 -4.42 -43.54
CA GLN A 637 -54.27 -3.40 -43.37
C GLN A 637 -55.36 -3.49 -44.46
N GLY A 638 -55.40 -4.58 -45.24
CA GLY A 638 -56.50 -4.91 -46.15
C GLY A 638 -57.79 -5.29 -45.42
N ASN A 639 -58.91 -4.69 -45.82
CA ASN A 639 -60.18 -4.69 -45.10
C ASN A 639 -60.89 -6.08 -45.11
N PRO A 640 -61.49 -6.55 -43.99
CA PRO A 640 -62.23 -7.82 -43.94
C PRO A 640 -63.73 -7.66 -44.27
N THR A 641 -64.07 -7.44 -45.55
CA THR A 641 -65.46 -7.46 -46.06
C THR A 641 -65.51 -7.86 -47.53
N SER A 642 -66.55 -8.63 -47.90
CA SER A 642 -66.86 -9.25 -49.20
C SER A 642 -65.85 -10.30 -49.69
#